data_AF-A0A9W3DSU2-F1
#
_entry.id   AF-A0A9W3DSU2-F1
#
_cell.length_a   1.000
_cell.length_b   1.000
_cell.length_c   1.000
_cell.angle_alpha   90.00
_cell.angle_beta   90.00
_cell.angle_gamma   90.00
#
_symmetry.space_group_name_H-M   'P 1'
#
loop_
_entity.id
_entity.type
_entity.pdbx_description
1 polymer ?
#
loop_
_entity_poly.entity_id
_entity_poly.type
_entity_poly.pdbx_seq_one_letter_code
_entity_poly.pdbx_strand_id
1 'polypeptide(L)'
;MKEDLRRANEVIASLEDEKAKALDELLKARKDAEEASEKVEEALKAQREAEESSEIEKFEAVEAGIEAVQRKEEEMKKEIERLKSNHASEASAALRELERVRQELVAANEAKSKAQSEADEATKMAAIHEEKVEILSSELIRLKALLDSTREKETISNKEIASKLGGEIDVLRRELEKARGFEAEVKEVEMVVERLKGELEAAQGCAEEWRNRAEELEEADELKRSALVSLVTVRKQLEESDGRLEGMESKVTDLKEKIRLLETVVARKEEALEECEERLSVAEVELSKAERELETVKEEVLKKERDAMEERSKLLSELGRWKEEEEKSKKAMESLASALHEVSSEARELKESERQVEDLKLVMRETSDKYEKMLEEARHEIDVLVNAVEQTKRELESSVVDWEMREAGLVSHVKRFDEEVSSMSKEMNRLGGLVKRTKEEADAAWKKEAEMRDGLKEVEDEVIYLQETLREARAESFKLNEKMLDKETEFQSVVHENDVLRVKQDESLKKIDELTRLLEEALAEKHDNKVEVSESEKDYDLLEFCEENGHRSVEEKDREEKDDNRVEVEFKMWESCEIEKKEAFPKEKPEQEAPKEEVEDQSEKTSPENMKESREDRVVNEEKEKKIKKKTLFGKVGNLLKKKGPVNQR
;
A
#
# COMPACT_ATOMS: atom_id res chain seq x y z
N MET A 1 124.96 -173.01 -48.39
CA MET A 1 125.75 -172.06 -47.59
C MET A 1 126.25 -170.85 -48.39
N LYS A 2 127.23 -170.95 -49.30
CA LYS A 2 127.74 -169.76 -50.03
C LYS A 2 126.68 -169.05 -50.90
N GLU A 3 125.71 -169.80 -51.44
CA GLU A 3 124.58 -169.28 -52.23
C GLU A 3 123.60 -168.43 -51.37
N ASP A 4 123.41 -168.83 -50.13
CA ASP A 4 122.31 -168.34 -49.27
C ASP A 4 122.68 -167.03 -48.58
N LEU A 5 123.96 -166.88 -48.24
CA LEU A 5 124.53 -165.62 -47.76
C LEU A 5 124.42 -164.50 -48.81
N ARG A 6 124.53 -164.83 -50.11
CA ARG A 6 124.33 -163.86 -51.20
C ARG A 6 122.88 -163.34 -51.19
N ARG A 7 121.91 -164.25 -51.18
CA ARG A 7 120.48 -163.92 -51.17
C ARG A 7 120.05 -163.15 -49.91
N ALA A 8 120.63 -163.49 -48.75
CA ALA A 8 120.41 -162.72 -47.53
C ALA A 8 120.93 -161.26 -47.67
N ASN A 9 122.12 -161.07 -48.25
CA ASN A 9 122.67 -159.73 -48.48
C ASN A 9 121.89 -158.94 -49.56
N GLU A 10 121.39 -159.61 -50.60
CA GLU A 10 120.52 -159.01 -51.62
C GLU A 10 119.19 -158.52 -51.02
N VAL A 11 118.59 -159.30 -50.11
CA VAL A 11 117.37 -158.89 -49.36
C VAL A 11 117.65 -157.78 -48.35
N ILE A 12 118.80 -157.79 -47.68
CA ILE A 12 119.21 -156.67 -46.80
C ILE A 12 119.35 -155.39 -47.63
N ALA A 13 120.05 -155.44 -48.77
CA ALA A 13 120.21 -154.29 -49.65
C ALA A 13 118.86 -153.76 -50.17
N SER A 14 117.91 -154.63 -50.55
CA SER A 14 116.56 -154.15 -50.94
C SER A 14 115.79 -153.53 -49.78
N LEU A 15 115.90 -154.06 -48.55
CA LEU A 15 115.27 -153.48 -47.37
C LEU A 15 115.92 -152.16 -46.93
N GLU A 16 117.23 -151.99 -47.16
CA GLU A 16 117.92 -150.71 -46.95
C GLU A 16 117.50 -149.67 -47.99
N ASP A 17 117.31 -150.07 -49.25
CA ASP A 17 116.87 -149.21 -50.35
C ASP A 17 115.36 -148.87 -50.27
N GLU A 18 114.53 -149.76 -49.71
CA GLU A 18 113.13 -149.49 -49.34
C GLU A 18 113.04 -148.57 -48.11
N LYS A 19 113.86 -148.80 -47.09
CA LYS A 19 113.98 -147.92 -45.91
C LYS A 19 114.43 -146.52 -46.30
N ALA A 20 115.35 -146.39 -47.26
CA ALA A 20 115.77 -145.09 -47.80
C ALA A 20 114.59 -144.35 -48.45
N LYS A 21 113.83 -145.02 -49.33
CA LYS A 21 112.61 -144.44 -49.93
C LYS A 21 111.57 -144.05 -48.89
N ALA A 22 111.31 -144.91 -47.90
CA ALA A 22 110.37 -144.60 -46.82
C ALA A 22 110.83 -143.42 -45.94
N LEU A 23 112.13 -143.21 -45.78
CA LEU A 23 112.68 -142.03 -45.09
C LEU A 23 112.57 -140.76 -45.94
N ASP A 24 112.83 -140.82 -47.24
CA ASP A 24 112.64 -139.67 -48.15
C ASP A 24 111.15 -139.31 -48.31
N GLU A 25 110.25 -140.30 -48.38
CA GLU A 25 108.80 -140.10 -48.37
C GLU A 25 108.32 -139.50 -47.04
N LEU A 26 108.88 -139.91 -45.90
CA LEU A 26 108.57 -139.33 -44.59
C LEU A 26 109.14 -137.91 -44.46
N LEU A 27 110.35 -137.64 -44.93
CA LEU A 27 110.93 -136.30 -44.97
C LEU A 27 110.13 -135.36 -45.87
N LYS A 28 109.68 -135.86 -47.03
CA LYS A 28 108.79 -135.11 -47.92
C LYS A 28 107.43 -134.86 -47.27
N ALA A 29 106.78 -135.89 -46.72
CA ALA A 29 105.49 -135.75 -46.03
C ALA A 29 105.60 -134.80 -44.82
N ARG A 30 106.72 -134.79 -44.10
CA ARG A 30 107.01 -133.80 -43.06
C ARG A 30 107.12 -132.40 -43.64
N LYS A 31 107.87 -132.20 -44.73
CA LYS A 31 108.00 -130.88 -45.37
C LYS A 31 106.66 -130.37 -45.91
N ASP A 32 105.89 -131.24 -46.56
CA ASP A 32 104.56 -130.93 -47.10
C ASP A 32 103.58 -130.60 -45.95
N ALA A 33 103.74 -131.22 -44.76
CA ALA A 33 102.98 -130.89 -43.55
C ALA A 33 103.45 -129.61 -42.84
N GLU A 34 104.75 -129.29 -42.88
CA GLU A 34 105.29 -128.02 -42.38
C GLU A 34 104.82 -126.85 -43.27
N GLU A 35 104.89 -126.99 -44.59
CA GLU A 35 104.38 -126.02 -45.57
C GLU A 35 102.84 -125.87 -45.47
N ALA A 36 102.11 -126.93 -45.10
CA ALA A 36 100.68 -126.85 -44.78
C ALA A 36 100.43 -126.14 -43.43
N SER A 37 101.26 -126.35 -42.42
CA SER A 37 101.19 -125.67 -41.12
C SER A 37 101.46 -124.18 -41.24
N GLU A 38 102.48 -123.77 -42.01
CA GLU A 38 102.78 -122.36 -42.30
C GLU A 38 101.59 -121.68 -42.98
N LYS A 39 100.99 -122.31 -43.98
CA LYS A 39 99.79 -121.78 -44.67
C LYS A 39 98.56 -121.70 -43.76
N VAL A 40 98.42 -122.60 -42.79
CA VAL A 40 97.37 -122.52 -41.77
C VAL A 40 97.65 -121.38 -40.79
N GLU A 41 98.91 -121.15 -40.40
CA GLU A 41 99.28 -120.01 -39.55
C GLU A 41 99.09 -118.66 -40.27
N GLU A 42 99.47 -118.56 -41.54
CA GLU A 42 99.19 -117.40 -42.39
C GLU A 42 97.68 -117.16 -42.55
N ALA A 43 96.89 -118.21 -42.82
CA ALA A 43 95.43 -118.11 -42.91
C ALA A 43 94.78 -117.69 -41.58
N LEU A 44 95.25 -118.21 -40.45
CA LEU A 44 94.80 -117.80 -39.11
C LEU A 44 95.26 -116.39 -38.74
N LYS A 45 96.37 -115.88 -39.31
CA LYS A 45 96.79 -114.49 -39.16
C LYS A 45 95.93 -113.55 -40.01
N ALA A 46 95.70 -113.88 -41.27
CA ALA A 46 94.82 -113.13 -42.16
C ALA A 46 93.35 -113.15 -41.66
N GLN A 47 92.88 -114.24 -41.06
CA GLN A 47 91.58 -114.31 -40.40
C GLN A 47 91.51 -113.33 -39.22
N ARG A 48 92.52 -113.31 -38.33
CA ARG A 48 92.56 -112.34 -37.22
C ARG A 48 92.61 -110.90 -37.71
N GLU A 49 93.43 -110.59 -38.71
CA GLU A 49 93.50 -109.24 -39.31
C GLU A 49 92.16 -108.82 -39.98
N ALA A 50 91.41 -109.77 -40.55
CA ALA A 50 90.06 -109.54 -41.09
C ALA A 50 88.98 -109.41 -40.00
N GLU A 51 89.11 -110.15 -38.90
CA GLU A 51 88.23 -110.06 -37.72
C GLU A 51 88.44 -108.74 -36.98
N GLU A 52 89.70 -108.37 -36.71
CA GLU A 52 90.10 -107.10 -36.10
C GLU A 52 89.66 -105.89 -36.94
N SER A 53 89.90 -105.90 -38.25
CA SER A 53 89.45 -104.80 -39.13
C SER A 53 87.93 -104.72 -39.26
N SER A 54 87.23 -105.86 -39.28
CA SER A 54 85.77 -105.87 -39.21
C SER A 54 85.25 -105.43 -37.84
N GLU A 55 85.99 -105.63 -36.74
CA GLU A 55 85.62 -105.12 -35.41
C GLU A 55 85.83 -103.59 -35.32
N ILE A 56 86.93 -103.07 -35.88
CA ILE A 56 87.18 -101.63 -36.02
C ILE A 56 86.07 -100.96 -36.83
N GLU A 57 85.68 -101.52 -37.99
CA GLU A 57 84.56 -100.98 -38.81
C GLU A 57 83.24 -100.92 -38.01
N LYS A 58 82.97 -101.93 -37.16
CA LYS A 58 81.81 -101.92 -36.25
C LYS A 58 81.93 -100.82 -35.19
N PHE A 59 83.11 -100.60 -34.61
CA PHE A 59 83.33 -99.53 -33.64
C PHE A 59 83.21 -98.14 -34.27
N GLU A 60 83.77 -97.91 -35.46
CA GLU A 60 83.65 -96.65 -36.21
C GLU A 60 82.18 -96.37 -36.59
N ALA A 61 81.43 -97.39 -37.02
CA ALA A 61 80.00 -97.27 -37.30
C ALA A 61 79.16 -96.97 -36.04
N VAL A 62 79.55 -97.52 -34.87
CA VAL A 62 78.93 -97.20 -33.57
C VAL A 62 79.29 -95.78 -33.12
N GLU A 63 80.53 -95.34 -33.29
CA GLU A 63 81.00 -94.00 -32.93
C GLU A 63 80.30 -92.93 -33.79
N ALA A 64 80.25 -93.10 -35.11
CA ALA A 64 79.48 -92.23 -36.00
C ALA A 64 77.97 -92.22 -35.66
N GLY A 65 77.43 -93.36 -35.21
CA GLY A 65 76.07 -93.46 -34.67
C GLY A 65 75.87 -92.65 -33.38
N ILE A 66 76.83 -92.72 -32.46
CA ILE A 66 76.84 -91.95 -31.21
C ILE A 66 76.94 -90.45 -31.50
N GLU A 67 77.86 -90.02 -32.37
CA GLU A 67 77.94 -88.61 -32.78
C GLU A 67 76.63 -88.11 -33.41
N ALA A 68 75.99 -88.93 -34.26
CA ALA A 68 74.72 -88.57 -34.91
C ALA A 68 73.57 -88.46 -33.90
N VAL A 69 73.59 -89.23 -32.81
CA VAL A 69 72.68 -89.07 -31.68
C VAL A 69 73.01 -87.81 -30.88
N GLN A 70 74.28 -87.55 -30.56
CA GLN A 70 74.71 -86.35 -29.83
C GLN A 70 74.37 -85.06 -30.57
N ARG A 71 74.57 -84.99 -31.90
CA ARG A 71 74.17 -83.84 -32.73
C ARG A 71 72.65 -83.58 -32.65
N LYS A 72 71.83 -84.64 -32.67
CA LYS A 72 70.37 -84.54 -32.49
C LYS A 72 69.98 -84.15 -31.06
N GLU A 73 70.70 -84.64 -30.05
CA GLU A 73 70.49 -84.24 -28.65
C GLU A 73 70.79 -82.74 -28.46
N GLU A 74 71.88 -82.24 -29.04
CA GLU A 74 72.19 -80.80 -29.07
C GLU A 74 71.11 -79.99 -29.81
N GLU A 75 70.61 -80.46 -30.95
CA GLU A 75 69.53 -79.79 -31.70
C GLU A 75 68.24 -79.73 -30.89
N MET A 76 67.83 -80.86 -30.28
CA MET A 76 66.67 -80.91 -29.39
C MET A 76 66.86 -80.02 -28.15
N LYS A 77 68.06 -79.96 -27.57
CA LYS A 77 68.39 -79.07 -26.46
C LYS A 77 68.29 -77.60 -26.86
N LYS A 78 68.83 -77.22 -28.03
CA LYS A 78 68.72 -75.86 -28.59
C LYS A 78 67.26 -75.48 -28.85
N GLU A 79 66.43 -76.41 -29.33
CA GLU A 79 64.99 -76.17 -29.52
C GLU A 79 64.24 -76.04 -28.18
N ILE A 80 64.55 -76.88 -27.19
CA ILE A 80 64.01 -76.76 -25.82
C ILE A 80 64.40 -75.42 -25.19
N GLU A 81 65.60 -74.91 -25.44
CA GLU A 81 66.06 -73.60 -24.97
C GLU A 81 65.33 -72.44 -25.68
N ARG A 82 65.10 -72.53 -27.01
CA ARG A 82 64.23 -71.58 -27.74
C ARG A 82 62.81 -71.56 -27.20
N LEU A 83 62.18 -72.72 -27.05
CA LEU A 83 60.80 -72.85 -26.54
C LEU A 83 60.69 -72.29 -25.11
N LYS A 84 61.65 -72.58 -24.23
CA LYS A 84 61.72 -71.96 -22.89
C LYS A 84 61.84 -70.43 -22.95
N SER A 85 62.69 -69.90 -23.83
CA SER A 85 62.84 -68.45 -24.02
C SER A 85 61.55 -67.80 -24.54
N ASN A 86 60.89 -68.42 -25.53
CA ASN A 86 59.64 -67.94 -26.10
C ASN A 86 58.52 -67.95 -25.05
N HIS A 87 58.28 -69.08 -24.37
CA HIS A 87 57.29 -69.17 -23.30
C HIS A 87 57.55 -68.19 -22.15
N ALA A 88 58.82 -67.91 -21.80
CA ALA A 88 59.16 -66.90 -20.80
C ALA A 88 58.82 -65.47 -21.28
N SER A 89 59.01 -65.17 -22.56
CA SER A 89 58.63 -63.88 -23.16
C SER A 89 57.10 -63.72 -23.25
N GLU A 90 56.39 -64.78 -23.60
CA GLU A 90 54.92 -64.84 -23.68
C GLU A 90 54.29 -64.70 -22.28
N ALA A 91 54.82 -65.41 -21.28
CA ALA A 91 54.40 -65.27 -19.89
C ALA A 91 54.66 -63.85 -19.36
N SER A 92 55.78 -63.22 -19.73
CA SER A 92 56.06 -61.82 -19.39
C SER A 92 55.11 -60.84 -20.07
N ALA A 93 54.72 -61.09 -21.33
CA ALA A 93 53.72 -60.29 -22.04
C ALA A 93 52.32 -60.45 -21.40
N ALA A 94 51.90 -61.68 -21.11
CA ALA A 94 50.63 -61.98 -20.46
C ALA A 94 50.53 -61.36 -19.06
N LEU A 95 51.61 -61.38 -18.26
CA LEU A 95 51.66 -60.73 -16.96
C LEU A 95 51.51 -59.20 -17.06
N ARG A 96 52.20 -58.55 -18.02
CA ARG A 96 52.04 -57.11 -18.27
C ARG A 96 50.63 -56.74 -18.69
N GLU A 97 50.02 -57.54 -19.55
CA GLU A 97 48.65 -57.32 -20.03
C GLU A 97 47.61 -57.53 -18.92
N LEU A 98 47.81 -58.53 -18.06
CA LEU A 98 46.97 -58.77 -16.89
C LEU A 98 47.07 -57.61 -15.87
N GLU A 99 48.27 -57.08 -15.63
CA GLU A 99 48.47 -55.89 -14.78
C GLU A 99 47.86 -54.62 -15.41
N ARG A 100 47.94 -54.44 -16.74
CA ARG A 100 47.25 -53.36 -17.48
C ARG A 100 45.73 -53.43 -17.28
N VAL A 101 45.13 -54.59 -17.56
CA VAL A 101 43.69 -54.82 -17.39
C VAL A 101 43.26 -54.64 -15.93
N ARG A 102 44.11 -55.01 -14.97
CA ARG A 102 43.86 -54.77 -13.53
C ARG A 102 43.86 -53.29 -13.18
N GLN A 103 44.80 -52.51 -13.70
CA GLN A 103 44.85 -51.05 -13.49
C GLN A 103 43.65 -50.35 -14.13
N GLU A 104 43.25 -50.77 -15.34
CA GLU A 104 42.05 -50.26 -16.01
C GLU A 104 40.77 -50.63 -15.25
N LEU A 105 40.68 -51.83 -14.67
CA LEU A 105 39.56 -52.25 -13.82
C LEU A 105 39.49 -51.44 -12.52
N VAL A 106 40.63 -51.06 -11.92
CA VAL A 106 40.65 -50.15 -10.76
C VAL A 106 40.15 -48.76 -11.16
N ALA A 107 40.72 -48.16 -12.20
CA ALA A 107 40.31 -46.85 -12.70
C ALA A 107 38.83 -46.80 -13.12
N ALA A 108 38.30 -47.87 -13.71
CA ALA A 108 36.89 -48.00 -14.06
C ALA A 108 35.97 -48.08 -12.82
N ASN A 109 36.41 -48.75 -11.74
CA ASN A 109 35.66 -48.80 -10.48
C ASN A 109 35.72 -47.46 -9.72
N GLU A 110 36.83 -46.74 -9.76
CA GLU A 110 36.96 -45.37 -9.21
C GLU A 110 36.10 -44.37 -9.98
N ALA A 111 36.10 -44.44 -11.32
CA ALA A 111 35.21 -43.64 -12.15
C ALA A 111 33.73 -43.96 -11.87
N LYS A 112 33.39 -45.25 -11.68
CA LYS A 112 32.04 -45.69 -11.32
C LYS A 112 31.61 -45.17 -9.94
N SER A 113 32.45 -45.29 -8.91
CA SER A 113 32.09 -44.83 -7.56
C SER A 113 31.90 -43.31 -7.52
N LYS A 114 32.75 -42.56 -8.22
CA LYS A 114 32.61 -41.10 -8.38
C LYS A 114 31.32 -40.71 -9.11
N ALA A 115 31.01 -41.36 -10.23
CA ALA A 115 29.76 -41.13 -10.96
C ALA A 115 28.52 -41.52 -10.15
N GLN A 116 28.63 -42.54 -9.28
CA GLN A 116 27.56 -42.91 -8.36
C GLN A 116 27.35 -41.84 -7.27
N SER A 117 28.42 -41.32 -6.65
CA SER A 117 28.28 -40.20 -5.69
C SER A 117 27.70 -38.94 -6.33
N GLU A 118 28.07 -38.63 -7.58
CA GLU A 118 27.49 -37.50 -8.33
C GLU A 118 25.99 -37.69 -8.62
N ALA A 119 25.54 -38.92 -8.86
CA ALA A 119 24.12 -39.25 -8.99
C ALA A 119 23.38 -39.22 -7.63
N ASP A 120 24.00 -39.68 -6.55
CA ASP A 120 23.46 -39.62 -5.19
C ASP A 120 23.39 -38.18 -4.66
N GLU A 121 24.24 -37.27 -5.14
CA GLU A 121 24.14 -35.82 -4.89
C GLU A 121 23.06 -35.17 -5.75
N ALA A 122 22.98 -35.49 -7.04
CA ALA A 122 21.97 -34.97 -7.95
C ALA A 122 20.54 -35.33 -7.51
N THR A 123 20.34 -36.56 -7.00
CA THR A 123 19.04 -37.01 -6.47
C THR A 123 18.66 -36.32 -5.15
N LYS A 124 19.60 -36.09 -4.23
CA LYS A 124 19.37 -35.27 -3.02
C LYS A 124 18.97 -33.83 -3.40
N MET A 125 19.67 -33.22 -4.35
CA MET A 125 19.33 -31.89 -4.85
C MET A 125 17.95 -31.84 -5.53
N ALA A 126 17.56 -32.90 -6.24
CA ALA A 126 16.21 -33.01 -6.80
C ALA A 126 15.13 -33.08 -5.71
N ALA A 127 15.32 -33.88 -4.66
CA ALA A 127 14.38 -33.98 -3.53
C ALA A 127 14.23 -32.65 -2.78
N ILE A 128 15.34 -31.94 -2.51
CA ILE A 128 15.31 -30.60 -1.88
C ILE A 128 14.57 -29.58 -2.77
N HIS A 129 14.68 -29.71 -4.10
CA HIS A 129 13.92 -28.87 -5.02
C HIS A 129 12.42 -29.24 -5.08
N GLU A 130 12.07 -30.52 -4.95
CA GLU A 130 10.69 -31.01 -4.88
C GLU A 130 9.97 -30.51 -3.61
N GLU A 131 10.58 -30.71 -2.44
CA GLU A 131 10.10 -30.17 -1.15
C GLU A 131 9.90 -28.64 -1.22
N LYS A 132 10.88 -27.92 -1.79
CA LYS A 132 10.78 -26.46 -1.97
C LYS A 132 9.64 -26.05 -2.91
N VAL A 133 9.33 -26.83 -3.94
CA VAL A 133 8.18 -26.59 -4.82
C VAL A 133 6.86 -26.86 -4.10
N GLU A 134 6.79 -27.86 -3.23
CA GLU A 134 5.61 -28.15 -2.41
C GLU A 134 5.34 -27.05 -1.35
N ILE A 135 6.38 -26.58 -0.65
CA ILE A 135 6.31 -25.44 0.29
C ILE A 135 5.86 -24.17 -0.44
N LEU A 136 6.43 -23.86 -1.61
CA LEU A 136 6.02 -22.69 -2.39
C LEU A 136 4.59 -22.82 -2.95
N SER A 137 4.15 -24.03 -3.29
CA SER A 137 2.79 -24.29 -3.81
C SER A 137 1.73 -24.15 -2.72
N SER A 138 1.99 -24.69 -1.52
CA SER A 138 1.10 -24.56 -0.37
C SER A 138 0.99 -23.12 0.13
N GLU A 139 2.10 -22.37 0.15
CA GLU A 139 2.09 -20.93 0.45
C GLU A 139 1.31 -20.12 -0.60
N LEU A 140 1.44 -20.43 -1.90
CA LEU A 140 0.65 -19.80 -2.97
C LEU A 140 -0.86 -20.05 -2.77
N ILE A 141 -1.26 -21.28 -2.40
CA ILE A 141 -2.65 -21.61 -2.05
C ILE A 141 -3.12 -20.79 -0.84
N ARG A 142 -2.31 -20.67 0.22
CA ARG A 142 -2.62 -19.90 1.43
C ARG A 142 -2.80 -18.40 1.11
N LEU A 143 -1.88 -17.81 0.34
CA LEU A 143 -1.95 -16.41 -0.08
C LEU A 143 -3.17 -16.14 -0.98
N LYS A 144 -3.53 -17.08 -1.87
CA LYS A 144 -4.74 -16.99 -2.68
C LYS A 144 -6.00 -16.97 -1.81
N ALA A 145 -6.11 -17.89 -0.83
CA ALA A 145 -7.25 -17.94 0.08
C ALA A 145 -7.40 -16.65 0.91
N LEU A 146 -6.28 -16.06 1.36
CA LEU A 146 -6.29 -14.76 2.04
C LEU A 146 -6.73 -13.61 1.13
N LEU A 147 -6.28 -13.58 -0.13
CA LEU A 147 -6.69 -12.57 -1.11
C LEU A 147 -8.18 -12.66 -1.43
N ASP A 148 -8.69 -13.87 -1.64
CA ASP A 148 -10.11 -14.10 -1.95
C ASP A 148 -11.01 -13.81 -0.73
N SER A 149 -10.59 -14.14 0.50
CA SER A 149 -11.28 -13.72 1.74
C SER A 149 -11.23 -12.19 1.96
N THR A 150 -10.16 -11.52 1.54
CA THR A 150 -10.05 -10.05 1.63
C THR A 150 -11.03 -9.38 0.66
N ARG A 151 -11.11 -9.87 -0.58
CA ARG A 151 -12.11 -9.43 -1.57
C ARG A 151 -13.54 -9.66 -1.09
N GLU A 152 -13.82 -10.81 -0.49
CA GLU A 152 -15.15 -11.11 0.06
C GLU A 152 -15.55 -10.09 1.13
N LYS A 153 -14.67 -9.83 2.12
CA LYS A 153 -14.87 -8.80 3.15
C LYS A 153 -15.06 -7.41 2.56
N GLU A 154 -14.28 -7.04 1.55
CA GLU A 154 -14.43 -5.77 0.83
C GLU A 154 -15.81 -5.67 0.14
N THR A 155 -16.26 -6.71 -0.57
CA THR A 155 -17.59 -6.71 -1.22
C THR A 155 -18.75 -6.67 -0.21
N ILE A 156 -18.61 -7.30 0.95
CA ILE A 156 -19.59 -7.23 2.05
C ILE A 156 -19.63 -5.80 2.61
N SER A 157 -18.47 -5.20 2.92
CA SER A 157 -18.38 -3.83 3.45
C SER A 157 -18.92 -2.80 2.46
N ASN A 158 -18.53 -2.89 1.18
CA ASN A 158 -19.05 -2.00 0.13
C ASN A 158 -20.58 -2.15 -0.04
N LYS A 159 -21.13 -3.36 0.11
CA LYS A 159 -22.58 -3.59 0.09
C LYS A 159 -23.29 -2.99 1.30
N GLU A 160 -22.67 -3.06 2.49
CA GLU A 160 -23.19 -2.44 3.71
C GLU A 160 -23.19 -0.90 3.59
N ILE A 161 -22.08 -0.31 3.11
CA ILE A 161 -21.96 1.13 2.85
C ILE A 161 -23.00 1.59 1.82
N ALA A 162 -23.15 0.86 0.71
CA ALA A 162 -24.18 1.15 -0.29
C ALA A 162 -25.62 1.06 0.28
N SER A 163 -25.86 0.15 1.22
CA SER A 163 -27.16 0.01 1.89
C SER A 163 -27.44 1.17 2.86
N LYS A 164 -26.42 1.62 3.61
CA LYS A 164 -26.49 2.79 4.49
C LYS A 164 -26.76 4.07 3.70
N LEU A 165 -25.95 4.34 2.66
CA LEU A 165 -26.12 5.48 1.77
C LEU A 165 -27.48 5.45 1.05
N GLY A 166 -27.97 4.28 0.63
CA GLY A 166 -29.32 4.13 0.08
C GLY A 166 -30.41 4.59 1.05
N GLY A 167 -30.32 4.16 2.32
CA GLY A 167 -31.23 4.58 3.38
C GLY A 167 -31.18 6.08 3.69
N GLU A 168 -29.97 6.67 3.73
CA GLU A 168 -29.77 8.12 3.91
C GLU A 168 -30.38 8.92 2.76
N ILE A 169 -30.13 8.52 1.51
CA ILE A 169 -30.73 9.18 0.33
C ILE A 169 -32.26 9.09 0.37
N ASP A 170 -32.84 7.98 0.85
CA ASP A 170 -34.29 7.84 1.01
C ASP A 170 -34.86 8.60 2.22
N VAL A 171 -34.05 8.97 3.23
CA VAL A 171 -34.41 9.98 4.24
C VAL A 171 -34.45 11.37 3.60
N LEU A 172 -33.36 11.77 2.93
CA LEU A 172 -33.24 13.08 2.29
C LEU A 172 -34.32 13.30 1.21
N ARG A 173 -34.71 12.26 0.46
CA ARG A 173 -35.86 12.33 -0.47
C ARG A 173 -37.18 12.65 0.23
N ARG A 174 -37.44 12.05 1.40
CA ARG A 174 -38.66 12.31 2.20
C ARG A 174 -38.65 13.71 2.83
N GLU A 175 -37.48 14.22 3.20
CA GLU A 175 -37.32 15.57 3.75
C GLU A 175 -37.46 16.64 2.68
N LEU A 176 -36.90 16.43 1.49
CA LEU A 176 -37.11 17.29 0.32
C LEU A 176 -38.59 17.38 -0.07
N GLU A 177 -39.33 16.28 -0.02
CA GLU A 177 -40.76 16.29 -0.35
C GLU A 177 -41.60 17.00 0.72
N LYS A 178 -41.23 16.92 2.01
CA LYS A 178 -41.81 17.77 3.06
C LYS A 178 -41.51 19.26 2.84
N ALA A 179 -40.27 19.59 2.46
CA ALA A 179 -39.87 20.97 2.18
C ALA A 179 -40.67 21.56 1.00
N ARG A 180 -40.96 20.78 -0.04
CA ARG A 180 -41.88 21.14 -1.13
C ARG A 180 -43.32 21.35 -0.67
N GLY A 181 -43.78 20.57 0.32
CA GLY A 181 -45.07 20.79 0.99
C GLY A 181 -45.13 22.18 1.63
N PHE A 182 -44.15 22.52 2.46
CA PHE A 182 -44.05 23.85 3.06
C PHE A 182 -43.86 24.97 2.00
N GLU A 183 -43.15 24.72 0.90
CA GLU A 183 -43.03 25.66 -0.23
C GLU A 183 -44.38 25.94 -0.91
N ALA A 184 -45.30 24.96 -0.94
CA ALA A 184 -46.65 25.13 -1.44
C ALA A 184 -47.55 25.88 -0.43
N GLU A 185 -47.47 25.55 0.86
CA GLU A 185 -48.18 26.26 1.94
C GLU A 185 -47.78 27.74 1.99
N VAL A 186 -46.49 28.07 1.86
CA VAL A 186 -45.98 29.45 1.81
C VAL A 186 -46.59 30.20 0.62
N LYS A 187 -46.67 29.59 -0.58
CA LYS A 187 -47.30 30.23 -1.75
C LYS A 187 -48.80 30.46 -1.58
N GLU A 188 -49.51 29.59 -0.86
CA GLU A 188 -50.90 29.83 -0.51
C GLU A 188 -51.05 31.02 0.45
N VAL A 189 -50.17 31.13 1.46
CA VAL A 189 -50.12 32.27 2.38
C VAL A 189 -49.75 33.56 1.63
N GLU A 190 -48.79 33.55 0.70
CA GLU A 190 -48.45 34.70 -0.15
C GLU A 190 -49.65 35.19 -0.97
N MET A 191 -50.41 34.26 -1.58
CA MET A 191 -51.65 34.61 -2.28
C MET A 191 -52.74 35.18 -1.35
N VAL A 192 -52.80 34.74 -0.09
CA VAL A 192 -53.72 35.32 0.91
C VAL A 192 -53.25 36.70 1.36
N VAL A 193 -51.94 36.94 1.52
CA VAL A 193 -51.38 38.24 1.89
C VAL A 193 -51.63 39.29 0.81
N GLU A 194 -51.35 38.99 -0.46
CA GLU A 194 -51.62 39.94 -1.55
C GLU A 194 -53.12 40.20 -1.76
N ARG A 195 -53.99 39.22 -1.48
CA ARG A 195 -55.46 39.41 -1.44
C ARG A 195 -55.87 40.38 -0.32
N LEU A 196 -55.43 40.11 0.92
CA LEU A 196 -55.74 40.95 2.09
C LEU A 196 -55.17 42.37 1.96
N LYS A 197 -54.03 42.52 1.27
CA LYS A 197 -53.45 43.81 0.91
C LYS A 197 -54.33 44.58 -0.09
N GLY A 198 -54.83 43.92 -1.14
CA GLY A 198 -55.81 44.54 -2.05
C GLY A 198 -57.13 44.91 -1.36
N GLU A 199 -57.60 44.08 -0.42
CA GLU A 199 -58.76 44.38 0.43
C GLU A 199 -58.49 45.57 1.37
N LEU A 200 -57.27 45.69 1.91
CA LEU A 200 -56.84 46.82 2.75
C LEU A 200 -56.71 48.12 1.94
N GLU A 201 -56.12 48.08 0.75
CA GLU A 201 -56.02 49.24 -0.16
C GLU A 201 -57.43 49.74 -0.56
N ALA A 202 -58.36 48.82 -0.86
CA ALA A 202 -59.76 49.17 -1.11
C ALA A 202 -60.46 49.75 0.14
N ALA A 203 -60.23 49.18 1.33
CA ALA A 203 -60.78 49.69 2.57
C ALA A 203 -60.22 51.08 2.95
N GLN A 204 -58.95 51.35 2.63
CA GLN A 204 -58.32 52.66 2.78
C GLN A 204 -58.96 53.70 1.83
N GLY A 205 -59.17 53.35 0.56
CA GLY A 205 -59.88 54.19 -0.39
C GLY A 205 -61.30 54.55 0.09
N CYS A 206 -62.09 53.55 0.52
CA CYS A 206 -63.41 53.79 1.11
C CYS A 206 -63.33 54.69 2.38
N ALA A 207 -62.33 54.51 3.24
CA ALA A 207 -62.16 55.34 4.43
C ALA A 207 -61.75 56.80 4.10
N GLU A 208 -61.07 57.02 2.98
CA GLU A 208 -60.77 58.35 2.45
C GLU A 208 -62.01 58.99 1.82
N GLU A 209 -62.82 58.25 1.05
CA GLU A 209 -64.14 58.70 0.57
C GLU A 209 -65.07 59.12 1.73
N TRP A 210 -65.16 58.31 2.78
CA TRP A 210 -65.97 58.63 3.97
C TRP A 210 -65.43 59.84 4.74
N ARG A 211 -64.12 60.07 4.75
CA ARG A 211 -63.51 61.26 5.36
C ARG A 211 -63.84 62.51 4.56
N ASN A 212 -63.61 62.50 3.25
CA ASN A 212 -63.93 63.62 2.36
C ASN A 212 -65.41 63.98 2.47
N ARG A 213 -66.29 62.97 2.56
CA ARG A 213 -67.73 63.16 2.77
C ARG A 213 -68.11 63.69 4.17
N ALA A 214 -67.30 63.44 5.18
CA ALA A 214 -67.48 64.05 6.50
C ALA A 214 -67.03 65.53 6.50
N GLU A 215 -65.93 65.84 5.80
CA GLU A 215 -65.44 67.20 5.60
C GLU A 215 -66.46 68.03 4.77
N GLU A 216 -67.02 67.49 3.68
CA GLU A 216 -68.15 68.07 2.92
C GLU A 216 -69.36 68.41 3.83
N LEU A 217 -69.66 67.54 4.79
CA LEU A 217 -70.79 67.72 5.72
C LEU A 217 -70.48 68.76 6.81
N GLU A 218 -69.24 68.84 7.28
CA GLU A 218 -68.81 69.86 8.25
C GLU A 218 -68.75 71.25 7.61
N GLU A 219 -68.24 71.38 6.38
CA GLU A 219 -68.34 72.62 5.59
C GLU A 219 -69.81 73.03 5.39
N ALA A 220 -70.68 72.08 5.02
CA ALA A 220 -72.11 72.35 4.85
C ALA A 220 -72.80 72.76 6.17
N ASP A 221 -72.37 72.24 7.32
CA ASP A 221 -72.88 72.66 8.63
C ASP A 221 -72.33 74.02 9.07
N GLU A 222 -71.09 74.37 8.75
CA GLU A 222 -70.55 75.72 9.02
C GLU A 222 -71.18 76.78 8.11
N LEU A 223 -71.49 76.44 6.85
CA LEU A 223 -72.33 77.25 5.97
C LEU A 223 -73.76 77.42 6.53
N LYS A 224 -74.35 76.38 7.16
CA LYS A 224 -75.63 76.53 7.88
C LYS A 224 -75.49 77.41 9.12
N ARG A 225 -74.42 77.30 9.92
CA ARG A 225 -74.18 78.14 11.11
C ARG A 225 -74.03 79.60 10.72
N SER A 226 -73.20 79.91 9.73
CA SER A 226 -73.02 81.28 9.22
C SER A 226 -74.30 81.84 8.57
N ALA A 227 -75.09 81.02 7.86
CA ALA A 227 -76.41 81.41 7.39
C ALA A 227 -77.42 81.65 8.54
N LEU A 228 -77.38 80.87 9.62
CA LEU A 228 -78.21 81.08 10.82
C LEU A 228 -77.80 82.36 11.56
N VAL A 229 -76.50 82.66 11.68
CA VAL A 229 -76.00 83.92 12.22
C VAL A 229 -76.48 85.10 11.36
N SER A 230 -76.44 84.98 10.04
CA SER A 230 -77.01 85.97 9.12
C SER A 230 -78.52 86.17 9.36
N LEU A 231 -79.30 85.09 9.47
CA LEU A 231 -80.73 85.14 9.82
C LEU A 231 -81.00 85.79 11.18
N VAL A 232 -80.13 85.60 12.18
CA VAL A 232 -80.23 86.31 13.47
C VAL A 232 -79.98 87.81 13.30
N THR A 233 -79.03 88.24 12.45
CA THR A 233 -78.85 89.67 12.16
C THR A 233 -80.03 90.28 11.40
N VAL A 234 -80.63 89.55 10.45
CA VAL A 234 -81.85 89.97 9.75
C VAL A 234 -83.04 90.06 10.70
N ARG A 235 -83.22 89.08 11.61
CA ARG A 235 -84.23 89.16 12.68
C ARG A 235 -84.03 90.40 13.54
N LYS A 236 -82.80 90.70 13.96
CA LYS A 236 -82.54 91.88 14.79
C LYS A 236 -82.86 93.19 14.05
N GLN A 237 -82.56 93.28 12.75
CA GLN A 237 -82.98 94.43 11.94
C GLN A 237 -84.51 94.56 11.79
N LEU A 238 -85.22 93.43 11.77
CA LEU A 238 -86.69 93.37 11.77
C LEU A 238 -87.26 93.81 13.13
N GLU A 239 -86.76 93.28 14.25
CA GLU A 239 -87.14 93.69 15.62
C GLU A 239 -86.87 95.19 15.86
N GLU A 240 -85.73 95.70 15.38
CA GLU A 240 -85.44 97.13 15.38
C GLU A 240 -86.38 97.94 14.47
N SER A 241 -86.98 97.32 13.45
CA SER A 241 -87.98 97.95 12.57
C SER A 241 -89.39 97.90 13.15
N ASP A 242 -89.75 96.84 13.87
CA ASP A 242 -91.02 96.70 14.58
C ASP A 242 -91.06 97.65 15.77
N GLY A 243 -89.96 97.82 16.51
CA GLY A 243 -89.84 98.87 17.53
C GLY A 243 -89.90 100.31 16.96
N ARG A 244 -89.50 100.51 15.70
CA ARG A 244 -89.76 101.77 14.97
C ARG A 244 -91.23 101.88 14.57
N LEU A 245 -91.89 100.79 14.20
CA LEU A 245 -93.30 100.73 13.83
C LEU A 245 -94.20 101.00 15.05
N GLU A 246 -94.00 100.34 16.19
CA GLU A 246 -94.66 100.68 17.46
C GLU A 246 -94.40 102.15 17.84
N GLY A 247 -93.16 102.61 17.62
CA GLY A 247 -92.76 104.02 17.75
C GLY A 247 -93.44 104.97 16.75
N MET A 248 -94.12 104.48 15.71
CA MET A 248 -94.96 105.25 14.80
C MET A 248 -96.45 105.03 15.07
N GLU A 249 -96.87 103.84 15.50
CA GLU A 249 -98.25 103.54 15.92
C GLU A 249 -98.64 104.31 17.17
N SER A 250 -97.74 104.44 18.15
CA SER A 250 -97.88 105.35 19.29
C SER A 250 -98.06 106.81 18.86
N LYS A 251 -97.27 107.29 17.89
CA LYS A 251 -97.48 108.62 17.28
C LYS A 251 -98.82 108.70 16.53
N VAL A 252 -99.30 107.61 15.95
CA VAL A 252 -100.63 107.53 15.33
C VAL A 252 -101.75 107.50 16.38
N THR A 253 -101.55 106.94 17.58
CA THR A 253 -102.51 107.08 18.68
C THR A 253 -102.52 108.51 19.24
N ASP A 254 -101.35 109.14 19.43
CA ASP A 254 -101.25 110.55 19.82
C ASP A 254 -101.90 111.48 18.77
N LEU A 255 -101.70 111.18 17.49
CA LEU A 255 -102.36 111.89 16.39
C LEU A 255 -103.85 111.59 16.33
N LYS A 256 -104.31 110.37 16.65
CA LYS A 256 -105.75 110.06 16.80
C LYS A 256 -106.38 110.78 17.98
N GLU A 257 -105.70 110.94 19.11
CA GLU A 257 -106.19 111.77 20.22
C GLU A 257 -106.19 113.26 19.86
N LYS A 258 -105.16 113.77 19.15
CA LYS A 258 -105.18 115.13 18.60
C LYS A 258 -106.28 115.34 17.58
N ILE A 259 -106.54 114.35 16.70
CA ILE A 259 -107.66 114.36 15.76
C ILE A 259 -108.96 114.37 16.55
N ARG A 260 -109.12 113.56 17.60
CA ARG A 260 -110.32 113.55 18.45
C ARG A 260 -110.55 114.87 19.20
N LEU A 261 -109.49 115.51 19.66
CA LEU A 261 -109.56 116.86 20.22
C LEU A 261 -109.94 117.89 19.14
N LEU A 262 -109.35 117.79 17.94
CA LEU A 262 -109.72 118.60 16.79
C LEU A 262 -111.17 118.33 16.34
N GLU A 263 -111.69 117.11 16.41
CA GLU A 263 -113.09 116.78 16.14
C GLU A 263 -114.03 117.51 17.11
N THR A 264 -113.66 117.64 18.40
CA THR A 264 -114.43 118.50 19.35
C THR A 264 -114.29 120.01 19.10
N VAL A 265 -113.38 120.44 18.21
CA VAL A 265 -113.22 121.83 17.75
C VAL A 265 -113.86 122.02 16.37
N VAL A 266 -113.84 121.01 15.51
CA VAL A 266 -114.50 120.93 14.20
C VAL A 266 -116.01 120.86 14.39
N ALA A 267 -116.52 120.09 15.35
CA ALA A 267 -117.92 120.14 15.76
C ALA A 267 -118.37 121.54 16.26
N ARG A 268 -117.44 122.39 16.73
CA ARG A 268 -117.65 123.81 17.10
C ARG A 268 -117.34 124.79 15.95
N LYS A 269 -117.09 124.28 14.74
CA LYS A 269 -116.73 125.04 13.54
C LYS A 269 -117.53 124.66 12.30
N GLU A 270 -118.08 123.46 12.25
CA GLU A 270 -119.13 123.04 11.32
C GLU A 270 -120.46 123.75 11.67
N GLU A 271 -120.68 124.15 12.93
CA GLU A 271 -121.66 125.19 13.32
C GLU A 271 -121.38 126.58 12.69
N ALA A 272 -120.33 126.75 11.88
CA ALA A 272 -119.85 128.05 11.39
C ALA A 272 -119.10 128.04 10.03
N LEU A 273 -119.30 127.06 9.13
CA LEU A 273 -118.55 126.96 7.86
C LEU A 273 -119.35 126.37 6.66
N GLU A 274 -120.03 127.19 5.85
CA GLU A 274 -120.74 126.73 4.63
C GLU A 274 -120.07 127.22 3.23
N GLU A 275 -118.80 126.79 2.75
CA GLU A 275 -117.97 127.15 1.45
C GLU A 275 -116.70 126.26 0.84
N CYS A 276 -116.21 126.41 -0.48
CA CYS A 276 -114.86 126.19 -1.31
C CYS A 276 -114.03 124.82 -1.65
N GLU A 277 -112.95 124.53 -2.52
CA GLU A 277 -112.14 124.93 -3.82
C GLU A 277 -110.94 123.93 -4.38
N GLU A 278 -110.29 123.96 -5.64
CA GLU A 278 -109.17 122.99 -6.23
C GLU A 278 -108.22 123.27 -7.56
N ARG A 279 -107.25 122.38 -8.10
CA ARG A 279 -106.61 122.12 -9.56
C ARG A 279 -105.01 121.87 -9.95
N LEU A 280 -104.58 121.24 -11.15
CA LEU A 280 -103.27 121.23 -12.08
C LEU A 280 -102.28 119.97 -12.51
N SER A 281 -101.31 119.99 -13.57
CA SER A 281 -100.43 118.84 -14.22
C SER A 281 -99.09 119.05 -15.18
N VAL A 282 -98.29 118.02 -15.76
CA VAL A 282 -96.87 118.02 -16.52
C VAL A 282 -96.31 116.80 -17.50
N ALA A 283 -95.12 116.81 -18.30
CA ALA A 283 -94.46 115.73 -19.25
C ALA A 283 -92.93 115.82 -19.93
N GLU A 284 -92.22 114.81 -20.65
CA GLU A 284 -90.74 114.77 -21.26
C GLU A 284 -90.18 113.63 -22.37
N VAL A 285 -88.92 113.59 -23.04
CA VAL A 285 -88.36 112.60 -24.19
C VAL A 285 -86.79 112.51 -24.81
N GLU A 286 -86.28 111.43 -25.61
CA GLU A 286 -85.12 111.16 -26.72
C GLU A 286 -83.54 110.63 -26.56
N LEU A 287 -82.51 110.13 -27.42
CA LEU A 287 -82.05 109.52 -28.83
C LEU A 287 -80.48 108.90 -29.04
N SER A 288 -79.90 108.17 -30.14
CA SER A 288 -78.40 107.64 -30.40
C SER A 288 -77.78 106.92 -31.79
N LYS A 289 -76.41 106.54 -32.06
CA LYS A 289 -75.68 105.74 -33.27
C LYS A 289 -74.06 105.29 -33.28
N ALA A 290 -73.43 104.33 -34.13
CA ALA A 290 -71.90 103.96 -34.42
C ALA A 290 -71.33 103.06 -35.73
N GLU A 291 -69.97 102.86 -36.13
CA GLU A 291 -69.21 102.15 -37.37
C GLU A 291 -67.58 101.79 -37.30
N ARG A 292 -66.54 101.19 -38.11
CA ARG A 292 -66.01 100.19 -39.27
C ARG A 292 -64.34 100.12 -39.50
N GLU A 293 -63.31 99.45 -40.28
CA GLU A 293 -62.80 98.36 -41.37
C GLU A 293 -61.15 98.15 -41.68
N LEU A 294 -60.47 97.11 -42.45
CA LEU A 294 -59.05 97.00 -43.26
C LEU A 294 -58.10 95.61 -43.55
N GLU A 295 -56.98 95.43 -44.44
CA GLU A 295 -56.14 94.15 -44.96
C GLU A 295 -54.62 94.10 -45.74
N THR A 296 -53.77 92.96 -45.94
CA THR A 296 -52.59 92.47 -46.94
C THR A 296 -51.15 91.74 -46.56
N VAL A 297 -50.15 91.29 -47.46
CA VAL A 297 -48.92 90.29 -47.27
C VAL A 297 -47.56 90.35 -48.16
N LYS A 298 -46.25 90.06 -47.71
CA LYS A 298 -45.02 89.37 -48.43
C LYS A 298 -43.48 89.40 -47.88
N GLU A 299 -42.61 88.40 -48.28
CA GLU A 299 -41.11 88.30 -48.71
C GLU A 299 -39.70 88.26 -47.91
N GLU A 300 -38.77 87.32 -48.34
CA GLU A 300 -37.24 87.22 -48.60
C GLU A 300 -35.94 87.22 -47.65
N VAL A 301 -35.00 86.21 -47.89
CA VAL A 301 -33.48 86.21 -48.20
C VAL A 301 -32.21 86.06 -47.24
N LEU A 302 -31.36 85.01 -47.51
CA LEU A 302 -29.85 84.68 -47.45
C LEU A 302 -28.77 85.03 -46.35
N LYS A 303 -27.83 84.06 -46.06
CA LYS A 303 -26.31 84.17 -46.17
C LYS A 303 -25.47 82.83 -46.09
N LYS A 304 -24.12 82.87 -45.92
CA LYS A 304 -23.08 81.83 -46.26
C LYS A 304 -21.88 81.66 -45.25
N GLU A 305 -21.00 80.66 -45.53
CA GLU A 305 -19.69 80.28 -44.92
C GLU A 305 -19.76 79.51 -43.58
N ARG A 306 -18.93 78.51 -43.23
CA ARG A 306 -17.97 77.58 -43.90
C ARG A 306 -17.80 76.35 -42.94
N ASP A 307 -17.06 75.27 -43.18
CA ASP A 307 -16.00 74.91 -44.15
C ASP A 307 -16.06 73.40 -44.52
N ALA A 308 -15.09 72.82 -45.26
CA ALA A 308 -15.18 71.43 -45.75
C ALA A 308 -13.84 70.67 -45.91
N MET A 309 -13.90 69.31 -45.91
CA MET A 309 -13.12 68.39 -46.78
C MET A 309 -13.49 66.92 -46.53
N GLU A 310 -14.29 66.31 -47.41
CA GLU A 310 -14.41 64.85 -47.55
C GLU A 310 -14.18 64.49 -49.03
N GLU A 311 -12.93 64.17 -49.38
CA GLU A 311 -12.48 64.21 -50.77
C GLU A 311 -12.42 62.81 -51.41
N ARG A 312 -13.52 62.36 -52.05
CA ARG A 312 -13.49 61.13 -52.84
C ARG A 312 -14.44 61.01 -54.04
N SER A 313 -14.35 61.93 -55.01
CA SER A 313 -14.48 61.56 -56.44
C SER A 313 -14.21 62.70 -57.45
N LYS A 314 -13.19 62.52 -58.31
CA LYS A 314 -13.29 62.56 -59.79
C LYS A 314 -11.94 62.23 -60.46
N LEU A 315 -11.98 62.02 -61.78
CA LEU A 315 -10.89 61.53 -62.62
C LEU A 315 -10.34 62.62 -63.57
N LEU A 316 -9.27 62.27 -64.29
CA LEU A 316 -8.66 62.94 -65.47
C LEU A 316 -7.75 64.16 -65.12
N SER A 317 -6.58 64.33 -65.76
CA SER A 317 -6.21 63.94 -67.14
C SER A 317 -4.70 63.65 -67.37
N GLU A 318 -4.43 62.60 -68.18
CA GLU A 318 -3.44 62.54 -69.30
C GLU A 318 -1.90 62.66 -69.05
N LEU A 319 -0.97 62.15 -69.90
CA LEU A 319 -0.88 61.11 -70.96
C LEU A 319 0.63 60.87 -71.29
N GLY A 320 1.05 59.93 -72.18
CA GLY A 320 2.48 59.72 -72.54
C GLY A 320 2.81 58.96 -73.85
N ARG A 321 4.11 58.62 -74.05
CA ARG A 321 4.77 57.63 -74.98
C ARG A 321 6.03 58.17 -75.71
N TRP A 322 7.12 57.38 -75.80
CA TRP A 322 7.91 57.12 -77.04
C TRP A 322 8.72 55.79 -76.95
N LYS A 323 9.68 55.51 -77.86
CA LYS A 323 9.86 54.17 -78.48
C LYS A 323 11.30 53.84 -79.00
N GLU A 324 11.67 52.54 -79.01
CA GLU A 324 12.71 51.82 -79.82
C GLU A 324 14.21 52.24 -79.84
N GLU A 325 15.15 51.28 -79.70
CA GLU A 325 16.09 50.79 -80.76
C GLU A 325 17.16 49.76 -80.21
N GLU A 326 17.85 49.07 -81.15
CA GLU A 326 19.16 48.37 -81.10
C GLU A 326 19.27 46.87 -80.74
N GLU A 327 19.46 46.05 -81.79
CA GLU A 327 20.20 44.77 -81.77
C GLU A 327 21.42 44.91 -82.69
N LYS A 328 22.64 44.60 -82.20
CA LYS A 328 23.85 44.50 -83.02
C LYS A 328 24.92 43.59 -82.39
N SER A 329 25.26 42.51 -83.09
CA SER A 329 26.62 42.19 -83.57
C SER A 329 26.85 40.69 -83.70
N LYS A 330 27.09 40.23 -84.93
CA LYS A 330 27.17 38.81 -85.30
C LYS A 330 28.07 38.64 -86.52
N LYS A 331 29.06 37.75 -86.40
CA LYS A 331 29.96 37.21 -87.46
C LYS A 331 30.82 38.20 -88.25
N ALA A 332 32.14 37.98 -88.14
CA ALA A 332 33.10 38.05 -89.24
C ALA A 332 34.26 37.07 -88.89
N MET A 333 34.86 36.30 -89.80
CA MET A 333 34.47 35.94 -91.18
C MET A 333 35.21 34.65 -91.57
N GLU A 334 34.53 33.69 -92.23
CA GLU A 334 35.17 32.53 -92.86
C GLU A 334 35.48 32.84 -94.33
N SER A 335 36.68 32.55 -94.83
CA SER A 335 36.96 32.40 -96.26
C SER A 335 38.32 31.74 -96.51
N LEU A 336 38.47 31.09 -97.69
CA LEU A 336 39.64 30.33 -98.18
C LEU A 336 40.15 29.21 -97.21
N ALA A 337 39.97 27.92 -97.47
CA ALA A 337 39.54 27.17 -98.65
C ALA A 337 40.46 27.25 -99.90
N SER A 338 40.96 26.08 -100.29
CA SER A 338 41.25 25.62 -101.67
C SER A 338 42.28 26.36 -102.54
N ALA A 339 43.49 25.78 -102.63
CA ALA A 339 43.94 25.09 -103.86
C ALA A 339 45.33 24.43 -103.70
N LEU A 340 45.44 23.12 -103.99
CA LEU A 340 46.62 22.42 -104.54
C LEU A 340 46.41 20.89 -104.50
N HIS A 341 46.17 20.23 -105.64
CA HIS A 341 46.27 18.75 -105.73
C HIS A 341 46.35 18.20 -107.17
N GLU A 342 47.49 18.33 -107.85
CA GLU A 342 47.81 17.50 -109.03
C GLU A 342 49.33 17.30 -109.14
N VAL A 343 49.79 16.14 -109.65
CA VAL A 343 51.15 15.57 -109.50
C VAL A 343 51.45 15.14 -108.04
N SER A 344 52.06 14.00 -107.72
CA SER A 344 52.81 13.02 -108.55
C SER A 344 52.21 11.59 -108.51
N SER A 345 52.55 10.78 -109.50
CA SER A 345 51.95 9.45 -109.77
C SER A 345 52.83 8.25 -109.42
N GLU A 346 53.78 8.40 -108.49
CA GLU A 346 54.80 7.40 -108.15
C GLU A 346 54.52 6.72 -106.80
N ALA A 347 53.37 6.05 -106.73
CA ALA A 347 52.78 5.51 -105.50
C ALA A 347 52.24 4.08 -105.66
N ARG A 348 52.81 3.26 -106.55
CA ARG A 348 52.25 1.92 -106.87
C ARG A 348 52.65 0.78 -105.94
N GLU A 349 53.68 0.93 -105.12
CA GLU A 349 53.81 0.15 -103.87
C GLU A 349 53.10 0.85 -102.71
N LEU A 350 53.00 2.18 -102.76
CA LEU A 350 52.29 2.95 -101.75
C LEU A 350 50.82 2.54 -101.64
N LYS A 351 50.11 2.20 -102.73
CA LYS A 351 48.68 1.83 -102.67
C LYS A 351 48.36 0.55 -101.90
N GLU A 352 49.30 -0.39 -101.79
CA GLU A 352 49.12 -1.53 -100.90
C GLU A 352 49.47 -1.16 -99.45
N SER A 353 50.48 -0.31 -99.24
CA SER A 353 50.78 0.24 -97.90
C SER A 353 49.70 1.22 -97.39
N GLU A 354 49.06 2.00 -98.25
CA GLU A 354 47.95 2.90 -97.96
C GLU A 354 46.74 2.08 -97.54
N ARG A 355 46.42 1.02 -98.30
CA ARG A 355 45.36 0.09 -97.92
C ARG A 355 45.66 -0.62 -96.61
N GLN A 356 46.88 -1.13 -96.41
CA GLN A 356 47.28 -1.72 -95.13
C GLN A 356 47.22 -0.69 -93.99
N VAL A 357 47.56 0.57 -94.24
CA VAL A 357 47.43 1.68 -93.27
C VAL A 357 45.96 2.08 -93.04
N GLU A 358 45.07 1.98 -94.03
CA GLU A 358 43.63 2.21 -93.87
C GLU A 358 42.94 1.05 -93.13
N ASP A 359 43.28 -0.19 -93.46
CA ASP A 359 42.83 -1.39 -92.75
C ASP A 359 43.36 -1.38 -91.29
N LEU A 360 44.61 -0.98 -91.06
CA LEU A 360 45.15 -0.74 -89.71
C LEU A 360 44.46 0.44 -89.01
N LYS A 361 44.16 1.55 -89.70
CA LYS A 361 43.36 2.67 -89.14
C LYS A 361 41.91 2.26 -88.85
N LEU A 362 41.35 1.29 -89.58
CA LEU A 362 40.04 0.70 -89.29
C LEU A 362 40.14 -0.13 -88.00
N VAL A 363 41.11 -1.05 -87.90
CA VAL A 363 41.35 -1.87 -86.71
C VAL A 363 41.70 -1.02 -85.49
N MET A 364 42.48 0.07 -85.64
CA MET A 364 42.78 1.02 -84.56
C MET A 364 41.53 1.78 -84.09
N ARG A 365 40.64 2.19 -85.00
CA ARG A 365 39.33 2.76 -84.63
C ARG A 365 38.47 1.72 -83.94
N GLU A 366 38.24 0.57 -84.57
CA GLU A 366 37.48 -0.53 -83.97
C GLU A 366 37.97 -0.95 -82.58
N THR A 367 39.28 -0.93 -82.31
CA THR A 367 39.82 -1.22 -80.98
C THR A 367 39.65 -0.04 -80.03
N SER A 368 39.84 1.20 -80.48
CA SER A 368 39.48 2.41 -79.73
C SER A 368 38.01 2.41 -79.33
N ASP A 369 37.09 2.19 -80.26
CA ASP A 369 35.63 2.11 -80.05
C ASP A 369 35.25 0.99 -79.06
N LYS A 370 36.01 -0.11 -79.03
CA LYS A 370 35.84 -1.21 -78.05
C LYS A 370 36.34 -0.78 -76.66
N TYR A 371 37.47 -0.08 -76.56
CA TYR A 371 37.94 0.48 -75.29
C TYR A 371 37.03 1.60 -74.76
N GLU A 372 36.50 2.45 -75.64
CA GLU A 372 35.56 3.51 -75.28
C GLU A 372 34.26 2.92 -74.70
N LYS A 373 33.67 1.91 -75.36
CA LYS A 373 32.50 1.19 -74.83
C LYS A 373 32.76 0.51 -73.49
N MET A 374 33.89 -0.18 -73.32
CA MET A 374 34.24 -0.76 -72.02
C MET A 374 34.43 0.30 -70.92
N LEU A 375 34.87 1.51 -71.28
CA LEU A 375 34.95 2.64 -70.35
C LEU A 375 33.57 3.27 -70.07
N GLU A 376 32.65 3.33 -71.04
CA GLU A 376 31.25 3.74 -70.83
C GLU A 376 30.49 2.75 -69.94
N GLU A 377 30.63 1.45 -70.21
CA GLU A 377 30.06 0.36 -69.40
C GLU A 377 30.59 0.42 -67.96
N ALA A 378 31.90 0.56 -67.76
CA ALA A 378 32.50 0.69 -66.44
C ALA A 378 32.08 1.98 -65.70
N ARG A 379 31.88 3.10 -66.41
CA ARG A 379 31.32 4.33 -65.81
C ARG A 379 29.87 4.12 -65.36
N HIS A 380 29.06 3.47 -66.18
CA HIS A 380 27.67 3.19 -65.84
C HIS A 380 27.56 2.23 -64.64
N GLU A 381 28.41 1.21 -64.56
CA GLU A 381 28.49 0.34 -63.37
C GLU A 381 28.90 1.13 -62.11
N ILE A 382 29.91 2.02 -62.22
CA ILE A 382 30.30 2.91 -61.12
C ILE A 382 29.13 3.80 -60.68
N ASP A 383 28.40 4.43 -61.61
CA ASP A 383 27.25 5.28 -61.29
C ASP A 383 26.13 4.48 -60.60
N VAL A 384 25.84 3.25 -61.06
CA VAL A 384 24.85 2.37 -60.42
C VAL A 384 25.29 1.98 -59.00
N LEU A 385 26.57 1.65 -58.80
CA LEU A 385 27.13 1.32 -57.49
C LEU A 385 27.12 2.54 -56.54
N VAL A 386 27.45 3.74 -57.03
CA VAL A 386 27.37 4.98 -56.25
C VAL A 386 25.93 5.25 -55.82
N ASN A 387 24.95 5.13 -56.71
CA ASN A 387 23.54 5.30 -56.38
C ASN A 387 23.06 4.29 -55.31
N ALA A 388 23.53 3.04 -55.37
CA ALA A 388 23.23 2.01 -54.36
C ALA A 388 23.89 2.30 -52.99
N VAL A 389 25.12 2.80 -52.98
CA VAL A 389 25.81 3.25 -51.76
C VAL A 389 25.10 4.46 -51.15
N GLU A 390 24.67 5.44 -51.96
CA GLU A 390 23.88 6.57 -51.46
C GLU A 390 22.50 6.17 -50.94
N GLN A 391 21.85 5.16 -51.56
CA GLN A 391 20.59 4.64 -51.05
C GLN A 391 20.76 3.96 -49.70
N THR A 392 21.70 3.02 -49.59
CA THR A 392 21.97 2.32 -48.32
C THR A 392 22.48 3.27 -47.23
N LYS A 393 23.20 4.34 -47.59
CA LYS A 393 23.51 5.45 -46.68
C LYS A 393 22.25 6.15 -46.17
N ARG A 394 21.33 6.56 -47.06
CA ARG A 394 20.06 7.21 -46.69
C ARG A 394 19.17 6.31 -45.83
N GLU A 395 19.14 5.01 -46.10
CA GLU A 395 18.44 4.01 -45.29
C GLU A 395 19.06 3.86 -43.89
N LEU A 396 20.40 3.88 -43.79
CA LEU A 396 21.10 3.87 -42.51
C LEU A 396 20.86 5.16 -41.72
N GLU A 397 20.96 6.34 -42.34
CA GLU A 397 20.67 7.64 -41.72
C GLU A 397 19.23 7.71 -41.20
N SER A 398 18.26 7.25 -42.00
CA SER A 398 16.87 7.11 -41.56
C SER A 398 16.76 6.16 -40.37
N SER A 399 17.43 5.01 -40.39
CA SER A 399 17.40 4.04 -39.29
C SER A 399 18.04 4.56 -38.00
N VAL A 400 19.06 5.41 -38.09
CA VAL A 400 19.72 6.01 -36.91
C VAL A 400 18.76 6.96 -36.19
N VAL A 401 18.10 7.86 -36.91
CA VAL A 401 17.06 8.76 -36.33
C VAL A 401 15.92 7.94 -35.71
N ASP A 402 15.54 6.84 -36.36
CA ASP A 402 14.54 5.88 -35.88
C ASP A 402 14.96 5.17 -34.58
N TRP A 403 16.26 4.96 -34.35
CA TRP A 403 16.81 4.43 -33.09
C TRP A 403 16.93 5.50 -32.01
N GLU A 404 17.42 6.70 -32.35
CA GLU A 404 17.50 7.85 -31.44
C GLU A 404 16.13 8.23 -30.88
N MET A 405 15.08 8.22 -31.72
CA MET A 405 13.71 8.48 -31.29
C MET A 405 13.20 7.40 -30.31
N ARG A 406 13.54 6.12 -30.55
CA ARG A 406 13.18 5.02 -29.64
C ARG A 406 13.95 5.11 -28.31
N GLU A 407 15.23 5.47 -28.35
CA GLU A 407 16.04 5.68 -27.15
C GLU A 407 15.53 6.87 -26.32
N ALA A 408 15.26 8.01 -26.94
CA ALA A 408 14.65 9.17 -26.28
C ALA A 408 13.29 8.81 -25.64
N GLY A 409 12.47 8.00 -26.32
CA GLY A 409 11.23 7.45 -25.79
C GLY A 409 11.45 6.57 -24.56
N LEU A 410 12.43 5.65 -24.58
CA LEU A 410 12.77 4.78 -23.45
C LEU A 410 13.33 5.57 -22.27
N VAL A 411 14.26 6.50 -22.50
CA VAL A 411 14.80 7.41 -21.47
C VAL A 411 13.68 8.21 -20.80
N SER A 412 12.67 8.65 -21.56
CA SER A 412 11.50 9.38 -21.04
C SER A 412 10.51 8.50 -20.27
N HIS A 413 10.56 7.17 -20.43
CA HIS A 413 9.87 6.23 -19.54
C HIS A 413 10.67 6.00 -18.26
N VAL A 414 11.98 5.75 -18.38
CA VAL A 414 12.88 5.52 -17.23
C VAL A 414 12.86 6.70 -16.25
N LYS A 415 12.91 7.95 -16.76
CA LYS A 415 12.82 9.15 -15.90
C LYS A 415 11.53 9.21 -15.10
N ARG A 416 10.37 8.97 -15.73
CA ARG A 416 9.08 8.96 -15.03
C ARG A 416 9.00 7.85 -13.98
N PHE A 417 9.50 6.65 -14.27
CA PHE A 417 9.57 5.58 -13.28
C PHE A 417 10.52 5.91 -12.11
N ASP A 418 11.62 6.61 -12.34
CA ASP A 418 12.55 7.06 -11.29
C ASP A 418 11.94 8.18 -10.42
N GLU A 419 11.18 9.09 -11.03
CA GLU A 419 10.36 10.11 -10.36
C GLU A 419 9.21 9.49 -9.53
N GLU A 420 8.52 8.48 -10.07
CA GLU A 420 7.48 7.70 -9.40
C GLU A 420 8.05 6.92 -8.20
N VAL A 421 9.17 6.21 -8.38
CA VAL A 421 9.88 5.50 -7.29
C VAL A 421 10.38 6.49 -6.23
N SER A 422 10.90 7.65 -6.63
CA SER A 422 11.30 8.72 -5.71
C SER A 422 10.12 9.30 -4.93
N SER A 423 8.93 9.35 -5.52
CA SER A 423 7.69 9.77 -4.86
C SER A 423 7.19 8.71 -3.88
N MET A 424 7.12 7.45 -4.32
CA MET A 424 6.75 6.29 -3.49
C MET A 424 7.69 6.12 -2.28
N SER A 425 9.00 6.34 -2.46
CA SER A 425 9.97 6.30 -1.36
C SER A 425 9.71 7.38 -0.31
N LYS A 426 9.38 8.62 -0.72
CA LYS A 426 9.00 9.69 0.21
C LYS A 426 7.73 9.35 0.98
N GLU A 427 6.72 8.81 0.30
CA GLU A 427 5.46 8.41 0.94
C GLU A 427 5.64 7.21 1.88
N MET A 428 6.45 6.21 1.50
CA MET A 428 6.83 5.08 2.37
C MET A 428 7.52 5.58 3.65
N ASN A 429 8.43 6.54 3.54
CA ASN A 429 9.06 7.17 4.71
C ASN A 429 8.05 7.96 5.57
N ARG A 430 7.10 8.68 4.95
CA ARG A 430 6.03 9.41 5.65
C ARG A 430 5.12 8.45 6.44
N LEU A 431 4.73 7.33 5.82
CA LEU A 431 3.90 6.30 6.44
C LEU A 431 4.66 5.55 7.55
N GLY A 432 5.93 5.20 7.34
CA GLY A 432 6.78 4.63 8.39
C GLY A 432 6.91 5.55 9.62
N GLY A 433 7.08 6.86 9.38
CA GLY A 433 7.10 7.90 10.42
C GLY A 433 5.73 8.18 11.06
N LEU A 434 4.62 7.69 10.48
CA LEU A 434 3.30 7.68 11.13
C LEU A 434 3.11 6.42 11.97
N VAL A 435 3.38 5.24 11.41
CA VAL A 435 3.29 3.94 12.09
C VAL A 435 4.16 3.91 13.35
N LYS A 436 5.36 4.49 13.30
CA LYS A 436 6.24 4.61 14.47
C LYS A 436 5.56 5.42 15.59
N ARG A 437 5.00 6.59 15.30
CA ARG A 437 4.32 7.44 16.29
C ARG A 437 3.07 6.78 16.85
N THR A 438 2.23 6.17 16.01
CA THR A 438 1.04 5.45 16.51
C THR A 438 1.41 4.26 17.39
N LYS A 439 2.59 3.64 17.19
CA LYS A 439 3.11 2.65 18.14
C LYS A 439 3.58 3.30 19.44
N GLU A 440 4.37 4.36 19.38
CA GLU A 440 4.87 5.07 20.58
C GLU A 440 3.71 5.63 21.43
N GLU A 441 2.64 6.10 20.79
CA GLU A 441 1.38 6.53 21.40
C GLU A 441 0.62 5.34 22.05
N ALA A 442 0.56 4.18 21.39
CA ALA A 442 -0.08 2.98 21.92
C ALA A 442 0.70 2.36 23.09
N ASP A 443 2.03 2.26 22.99
CA ASP A 443 2.91 1.78 24.06
C ASP A 443 2.78 2.70 25.30
N ALA A 444 2.68 4.02 25.11
CA ALA A 444 2.45 4.99 26.18
C ALA A 444 1.04 4.93 26.77
N ALA A 445 0.01 4.65 25.96
CA ALA A 445 -1.36 4.45 26.42
C ALA A 445 -1.49 3.16 27.25
N TRP A 446 -0.87 2.06 26.81
CA TRP A 446 -0.87 0.79 27.54
C TRP A 446 -0.12 0.89 28.88
N LYS A 447 0.99 1.64 28.94
CA LYS A 447 1.67 1.95 30.21
C LYS A 447 0.76 2.69 31.19
N LYS A 448 0.01 3.69 30.72
CA LYS A 448 -0.99 4.40 31.54
C LYS A 448 -2.16 3.51 31.96
N GLU A 449 -2.60 2.60 31.09
CA GLU A 449 -3.64 1.62 31.43
C GLU A 449 -3.18 0.70 32.57
N ALA A 450 -1.92 0.25 32.55
CA ALA A 450 -1.32 -0.53 33.64
C ALA A 450 -1.23 0.29 34.94
N GLU A 451 -0.73 1.52 34.89
CA GLU A 451 -0.65 2.44 36.05
C GLU A 451 -2.03 2.70 36.69
N MET A 452 -3.06 2.93 35.86
CA MET A 452 -4.44 3.13 36.33
C MET A 452 -5.09 1.83 36.86
N ARG A 453 -4.70 0.66 36.34
CA ARG A 453 -5.17 -0.65 36.78
C ARG A 453 -4.59 -1.04 38.14
N ASP A 454 -3.30 -0.77 38.36
CA ASP A 454 -2.64 -1.02 39.64
C ASP A 454 -3.22 -0.08 40.72
N GLY A 455 -3.41 1.20 40.41
CA GLY A 455 -4.07 2.16 41.31
C GLY A 455 -5.55 1.86 41.59
N LEU A 456 -6.29 1.33 40.61
CA LEU A 456 -7.66 0.83 40.85
C LEU A 456 -7.65 -0.35 41.83
N LYS A 457 -6.67 -1.26 41.71
CA LYS A 457 -6.55 -2.40 42.63
C LYS A 457 -6.22 -1.96 44.06
N GLU A 458 -5.36 -0.95 44.23
CA GLU A 458 -5.08 -0.35 45.54
C GLU A 458 -6.34 0.21 46.21
N VAL A 459 -7.20 0.88 45.42
CA VAL A 459 -8.52 1.36 45.89
C VAL A 459 -9.50 0.22 46.15
N GLU A 460 -9.48 -0.87 45.38
CA GLU A 460 -10.29 -2.07 45.66
C GLU A 460 -9.87 -2.74 46.99
N ASP A 461 -8.56 -2.88 47.22
CA ASP A 461 -8.00 -3.43 48.46
C ASP A 461 -8.32 -2.52 49.68
N GLU A 462 -8.26 -1.18 49.53
CA GLU A 462 -8.70 -0.22 50.56
C GLU A 462 -10.21 -0.31 50.84
N VAL A 463 -11.04 -0.40 49.80
CA VAL A 463 -12.50 -0.56 49.94
C VAL A 463 -12.86 -1.86 50.65
N ILE A 464 -12.11 -2.95 50.42
CA ILE A 464 -12.28 -4.21 51.16
C ILE A 464 -11.96 -4.02 52.66
N TYR A 465 -10.87 -3.32 52.98
CA TYR A 465 -10.49 -3.00 54.37
C TYR A 465 -11.51 -2.09 55.08
N LEU A 466 -11.98 -1.04 54.42
CA LEU A 466 -13.02 -0.13 54.94
C LEU A 466 -14.39 -0.82 55.08
N GLN A 467 -14.68 -1.84 54.27
CA GLN A 467 -15.87 -2.66 54.45
C GLN A 467 -15.76 -3.60 55.66
N GLU A 468 -14.59 -4.19 55.92
CA GLU A 468 -14.42 -5.10 57.07
C GLU A 468 -14.47 -4.34 58.39
N THR A 469 -13.75 -3.22 58.50
CA THR A 469 -13.82 -2.35 59.69
C THR A 469 -15.24 -1.81 59.94
N LEU A 470 -16.03 -1.58 58.88
CA LEU A 470 -17.46 -1.23 58.99
C LEU A 470 -18.34 -2.43 59.42
N ARG A 471 -17.99 -3.67 59.06
CA ARG A 471 -18.68 -4.89 59.57
C ARG A 471 -18.40 -5.08 61.05
N GLU A 472 -17.14 -4.91 61.47
CA GLU A 472 -16.71 -4.99 62.87
C GLU A 472 -17.45 -3.96 63.73
N ALA A 473 -17.39 -2.67 63.36
CA ALA A 473 -18.08 -1.59 64.09
C ALA A 473 -19.61 -1.80 64.19
N ARG A 474 -20.24 -2.36 63.15
CA ARG A 474 -21.66 -2.75 63.20
C ARG A 474 -21.91 -3.92 64.14
N ALA A 475 -21.06 -4.94 64.13
CA ALA A 475 -21.16 -6.08 65.04
C ALA A 475 -20.97 -5.65 66.51
N GLU A 476 -20.10 -4.68 66.79
CA GLU A 476 -19.96 -4.08 68.12
C GLU A 476 -21.17 -3.23 68.51
N SER A 477 -21.71 -2.42 67.59
CA SER A 477 -22.95 -1.68 67.82
C SER A 477 -24.14 -2.59 68.15
N PHE A 478 -24.26 -3.76 67.52
CA PHE A 478 -25.29 -4.75 67.86
C PHE A 478 -25.07 -5.34 69.26
N LYS A 479 -23.85 -5.76 69.61
CA LYS A 479 -23.50 -6.26 70.96
C LYS A 479 -23.75 -5.21 72.06
N LEU A 480 -23.55 -3.92 71.77
CA LEU A 480 -23.84 -2.85 72.71
C LEU A 480 -25.36 -2.64 72.86
N ASN A 481 -26.11 -2.66 71.76
CA ASN A 481 -27.57 -2.53 71.79
C ASN A 481 -28.25 -3.70 72.50
N GLU A 482 -27.73 -4.93 72.35
CA GLU A 482 -28.14 -6.12 73.10
C GLU A 482 -27.99 -5.91 74.61
N LYS A 483 -26.79 -5.54 75.08
CA LYS A 483 -26.53 -5.21 76.50
C LYS A 483 -27.39 -4.06 77.03
N MET A 484 -27.70 -3.07 76.21
CA MET A 484 -28.61 -1.97 76.59
C MET A 484 -30.05 -2.45 76.76
N LEU A 485 -30.51 -3.40 75.94
CA LEU A 485 -31.84 -3.99 76.04
C LEU A 485 -31.96 -4.93 77.26
N ASP A 486 -30.90 -5.67 77.58
CA ASP A 486 -30.81 -6.44 78.83
C ASP A 486 -30.94 -5.51 80.06
N LYS A 487 -30.19 -4.39 80.05
CA LYS A 487 -30.24 -3.41 81.15
C LYS A 487 -31.57 -2.67 81.25
N GLU A 488 -32.20 -2.32 80.14
CA GLU A 488 -33.57 -1.79 80.14
C GLU A 488 -34.56 -2.80 80.74
N THR A 489 -34.40 -4.09 80.43
CA THR A 489 -35.22 -5.16 81.01
C THR A 489 -35.00 -5.32 82.52
N GLU A 490 -33.75 -5.24 83.00
CA GLU A 490 -33.44 -5.16 84.43
C GLU A 490 -34.10 -3.94 85.10
N PHE A 491 -33.97 -2.75 84.50
CA PHE A 491 -34.59 -1.53 85.02
C PHE A 491 -36.12 -1.62 85.09
N GLN A 492 -36.79 -2.16 84.06
CA GLN A 492 -38.23 -2.38 84.08
C GLN A 492 -38.65 -3.35 85.19
N SER A 493 -37.86 -4.39 85.46
CA SER A 493 -38.10 -5.29 86.60
C SER A 493 -37.95 -4.57 87.96
N VAL A 494 -36.94 -3.71 88.11
CA VAL A 494 -36.72 -2.91 89.33
C VAL A 494 -37.83 -1.87 89.53
N VAL A 495 -38.32 -1.23 88.47
CA VAL A 495 -39.47 -0.31 88.53
C VAL A 495 -40.73 -1.06 88.95
N HIS A 496 -40.99 -2.25 88.39
CA HIS A 496 -42.14 -3.06 88.80
C HIS A 496 -42.05 -3.51 90.27
N GLU A 497 -40.87 -3.90 90.74
CA GLU A 497 -40.65 -4.18 92.17
C GLU A 497 -40.87 -2.93 93.04
N ASN A 498 -40.40 -1.76 92.59
CA ASN A 498 -40.60 -0.50 93.31
C ASN A 498 -42.09 -0.13 93.43
N ASP A 499 -42.88 -0.25 92.35
CA ASP A 499 -44.32 -0.01 92.40
C ASP A 499 -45.03 -1.01 93.33
N VAL A 500 -44.62 -2.28 93.34
CA VAL A 500 -45.13 -3.29 94.30
C VAL A 500 -44.74 -2.94 95.74
N LEU A 501 -43.55 -2.38 95.98
CA LEU A 501 -43.14 -1.87 97.29
C LEU A 501 -43.91 -0.62 97.70
N ARG A 502 -44.23 0.29 96.77
CA ARG A 502 -45.07 1.48 97.01
C ARG A 502 -46.51 1.11 97.33
N VAL A 503 -47.10 0.12 96.65
CA VAL A 503 -48.43 -0.40 97.01
C VAL A 503 -48.43 -1.00 98.42
N LYS A 504 -47.41 -1.79 98.78
CA LYS A 504 -47.24 -2.30 100.17
C LYS A 504 -47.03 -1.17 101.18
N GLN A 505 -46.31 -0.11 100.80
CA GLN A 505 -46.13 1.08 101.63
C GLN A 505 -47.48 1.78 101.86
N ASP A 506 -48.26 2.03 100.82
CA ASP A 506 -49.60 2.62 100.91
C ASP A 506 -50.57 1.76 101.72
N GLU A 507 -50.50 0.43 101.61
CA GLU A 507 -51.24 -0.50 102.47
C GLU A 507 -50.81 -0.39 103.94
N SER A 508 -49.50 -0.29 104.21
CA SER A 508 -48.97 -0.10 105.56
C SER A 508 -49.31 1.28 106.15
N LEU A 509 -49.33 2.34 105.33
CA LEU A 509 -49.75 3.68 105.72
C LEU A 509 -51.24 3.70 106.05
N LYS A 510 -52.12 3.12 105.22
CA LYS A 510 -53.55 2.94 105.55
C LYS A 510 -53.74 2.14 106.85
N LYS A 511 -52.84 1.19 107.15
CA LYS A 511 -52.85 0.44 108.41
C LYS A 511 -52.44 1.32 109.60
N ILE A 512 -51.45 2.19 109.43
CA ILE A 512 -51.03 3.18 110.43
C ILE A 512 -52.13 4.22 110.65
N ASP A 513 -52.78 4.71 109.59
CA ASP A 513 -53.90 5.66 109.67
C ASP A 513 -55.12 5.04 110.37
N GLU A 514 -55.45 3.78 110.08
CA GLU A 514 -56.51 3.04 110.78
C GLU A 514 -56.20 2.90 112.28
N LEU A 515 -54.96 2.56 112.63
CA LEU A 515 -54.51 2.47 114.03
C LEU A 515 -54.45 3.84 114.72
N THR A 516 -54.07 4.89 113.99
CA THR A 516 -54.00 6.27 114.49
C THR A 516 -55.40 6.82 114.74
N ARG A 517 -56.35 6.59 113.83
CA ARG A 517 -57.76 6.93 114.02
C ARG A 517 -58.35 6.20 115.23
N LEU A 518 -58.00 4.93 115.47
CA LEU A 518 -58.42 4.19 116.66
C LEU A 518 -57.78 4.73 117.95
N LEU A 519 -56.58 5.30 117.89
CA LEU A 519 -55.95 6.03 119.01
C LEU A 519 -56.61 7.40 119.26
N GLU A 520 -56.92 8.16 118.20
CA GLU A 520 -57.63 9.43 118.30
C GLU A 520 -59.06 9.24 118.82
N GLU A 521 -59.79 8.21 118.38
CA GLU A 521 -61.12 7.84 118.87
C GLU A 521 -61.08 7.51 120.38
N ALA A 522 -60.00 6.90 120.87
CA ALA A 522 -59.76 6.64 122.30
C ALA A 522 -59.27 7.88 123.11
N LEU A 523 -58.86 8.96 122.44
CA LEU A 523 -58.45 10.23 123.06
C LEU A 523 -59.58 11.28 123.04
N ALA A 524 -60.35 11.35 121.95
CA ALA A 524 -61.44 12.30 121.73
C ALA A 524 -62.63 12.10 122.68
N GLU A 525 -62.72 10.94 123.35
CA GLU A 525 -63.63 10.71 124.49
C GLU A 525 -63.32 11.63 125.70
N LYS A 526 -62.22 12.41 125.68
CA LYS A 526 -61.69 13.14 126.85
C LYS A 526 -61.08 14.53 126.56
N HIS A 527 -61.88 15.54 126.21
CA HIS A 527 -61.63 16.89 126.78
C HIS A 527 -62.81 17.86 126.74
N ASP A 528 -62.89 18.67 127.81
CA ASP A 528 -63.49 20.01 127.84
C ASP A 528 -62.62 20.88 128.78
N ASN A 529 -62.63 22.20 128.61
CA ASN A 529 -61.74 23.23 129.21
C ASN A 529 -60.38 23.48 128.52
N LYS A 530 -59.85 24.70 128.79
CA LYS A 530 -58.89 25.51 128.01
C LYS A 530 -57.70 25.97 128.87
N VAL A 531 -56.48 26.00 128.32
CA VAL A 531 -55.33 26.82 128.79
C VAL A 531 -54.51 27.34 127.58
N GLU A 532 -53.89 28.53 127.70
CA GLU A 532 -52.98 29.18 126.73
C GLU A 532 -51.56 29.30 127.32
N VAL A 533 -50.51 29.37 126.47
CA VAL A 533 -49.11 29.88 126.66
C VAL A 533 -48.20 29.26 125.57
N SER A 534 -47.08 29.81 125.11
CA SER A 534 -46.60 31.18 124.83
C SER A 534 -45.21 31.06 124.14
N GLU A 535 -44.83 32.05 123.32
CA GLU A 535 -43.46 32.47 122.90
C GLU A 535 -42.24 31.49 122.93
N SER A 536 -41.47 31.45 121.83
CA SER A 536 -40.06 31.94 121.83
C SER A 536 -39.36 31.82 120.46
N GLU A 537 -38.28 32.58 120.28
CA GLU A 537 -37.48 32.70 119.05
C GLU A 537 -36.45 31.57 118.86
N LYS A 538 -36.00 31.37 117.61
CA LYS A 538 -34.57 31.34 117.20
C LYS A 538 -34.40 31.28 115.68
N ASP A 539 -33.60 32.19 115.14
CA ASP A 539 -32.88 31.96 113.88
C ASP A 539 -31.76 30.94 114.11
N TYR A 540 -31.46 30.10 113.11
CA TYR A 540 -30.20 29.36 113.04
C TYR A 540 -29.74 29.14 111.59
N ASP A 541 -28.42 29.02 111.45
CA ASP A 541 -27.66 29.23 110.23
C ASP A 541 -27.81 28.18 109.12
N LEU A 542 -27.34 28.61 107.94
CA LEU A 542 -26.74 27.79 106.89
C LEU A 542 -25.97 26.58 107.46
N LEU A 543 -26.44 25.37 107.14
CA LEU A 543 -25.63 24.16 107.19
C LEU A 543 -25.54 23.53 105.80
N GLU A 544 -24.34 23.62 105.25
CA GLU A 544 -23.84 22.70 104.24
C GLU A 544 -23.76 21.30 104.87
N PHE A 545 -24.44 20.32 104.26
CA PHE A 545 -24.38 18.92 104.68
C PHE A 545 -24.22 18.03 103.44
N CYS A 546 -22.99 17.98 102.92
CA CYS A 546 -22.50 16.77 102.28
C CYS A 546 -22.33 15.67 103.34
N GLU A 547 -22.06 14.45 102.87
CA GLU A 547 -21.91 13.20 103.63
C GLU A 547 -23.23 12.52 104.05
N GLU A 548 -23.35 11.18 104.09
CA GLU A 548 -22.65 10.07 103.41
C GLU A 548 -23.42 8.78 103.80
N ASN A 549 -23.10 7.63 103.17
CA ASN A 549 -23.41 6.25 103.59
C ASN A 549 -24.87 5.74 103.43
N GLY A 550 -25.08 4.48 103.02
CA GLY A 550 -24.09 3.52 102.51
C GLY A 550 -24.50 2.03 102.48
N HIS A 551 -23.51 1.19 102.14
CA HIS A 551 -23.45 -0.29 102.25
C HIS A 551 -24.31 -1.15 101.27
N ARG A 552 -23.92 -2.39 100.87
CA ARG A 552 -22.64 -3.15 100.72
C ARG A 552 -23.02 -4.49 100.00
N SER A 553 -22.31 -5.13 99.05
CA SER A 553 -21.09 -4.82 98.25
C SER A 553 -21.26 -5.34 96.79
N VAL A 554 -20.61 -6.36 96.19
CA VAL A 554 -19.64 -7.42 96.57
C VAL A 554 -18.34 -7.30 95.74
N GLU A 555 -17.24 -7.78 96.34
CA GLU A 555 -15.91 -8.12 95.81
C GLU A 555 -15.87 -8.63 94.33
N GLU A 556 -14.78 -8.52 93.55
CA GLU A 556 -13.36 -8.26 93.87
C GLU A 556 -12.49 -7.83 92.64
N LYS A 557 -11.29 -7.27 92.93
CA LYS A 557 -10.02 -7.27 92.14
C LYS A 557 -9.88 -6.52 90.79
N ASP A 558 -9.15 -5.41 90.88
CA ASP A 558 -7.85 -5.07 90.22
C ASP A 558 -7.59 -5.57 88.75
N ARG A 559 -7.08 -4.75 87.82
CA ARG A 559 -6.03 -3.72 87.96
C ARG A 559 -6.12 -2.53 86.98
N GLU A 560 -5.57 -1.43 87.48
CA GLU A 560 -5.29 -0.09 86.93
C GLU A 560 -5.08 0.10 85.41
N GLU A 561 -5.69 1.19 84.93
CA GLU A 561 -5.23 2.03 83.82
C GLU A 561 -4.03 2.91 84.24
N LYS A 562 -3.27 3.41 83.26
CA LYS A 562 -2.75 4.79 83.09
C LYS A 562 -1.90 4.83 81.81
N ASP A 563 -2.12 5.67 80.80
CA ASP A 563 -2.55 7.09 80.75
C ASP A 563 -1.49 8.03 81.36
N ASP A 564 -0.78 8.79 80.50
CA ASP A 564 -0.79 10.27 80.50
C ASP A 564 0.15 10.87 79.42
N ASN A 565 -0.40 11.60 78.44
CA ASN A 565 -0.03 12.98 78.05
C ASN A 565 -0.38 13.38 76.59
N ARG A 566 -1.47 14.16 76.44
CA ARG A 566 -1.41 15.63 76.22
C ARG A 566 -0.05 16.18 75.68
N VAL A 567 0.08 16.99 74.61
CA VAL A 567 -0.69 18.16 74.16
C VAL A 567 -0.40 18.43 72.66
N GLU A 568 -1.46 18.49 71.83
CA GLU A 568 -1.74 19.51 70.78
C GLU A 568 -0.74 19.89 69.64
N VAL A 569 -1.33 20.30 68.50
CA VAL A 569 -0.74 21.01 67.33
C VAL A 569 0.33 20.29 66.47
N GLU A 570 -0.07 19.75 65.30
CA GLU A 570 0.19 20.40 64.00
C GLU A 570 -0.52 19.67 62.83
N PHE A 571 -1.19 20.44 61.96
CA PHE A 571 -1.79 19.93 60.73
C PHE A 571 -0.73 19.90 59.61
N LYS A 572 -0.07 18.76 59.41
CA LYS A 572 0.88 18.55 58.32
C LYS A 572 0.63 17.22 57.62
N MET A 573 0.37 17.30 56.31
CA MET A 573 0.52 16.15 55.42
C MET A 573 2.01 15.77 55.36
N TRP A 574 2.31 14.48 55.37
CA TRP A 574 3.64 13.96 54.99
C TRP A 574 3.43 12.78 54.04
N GLU A 575 4.19 12.79 52.95
CA GLU A 575 4.18 11.77 51.89
C GLU A 575 4.92 10.48 52.30
N SER A 576 4.92 9.48 51.41
CA SER A 576 5.92 8.40 51.35
C SER A 576 6.00 7.40 52.51
N CYS A 577 5.23 6.31 52.40
CA CYS A 577 5.67 4.99 52.87
C CYS A 577 6.46 4.28 51.74
N GLU A 578 7.79 4.24 51.83
CA GLU A 578 8.59 3.29 51.04
C GLU A 578 8.39 1.88 51.61
N ILE A 579 7.81 0.96 50.83
CA ILE A 579 7.67 -0.44 51.23
C ILE A 579 8.77 -1.28 50.59
N GLU A 580 9.73 -1.72 51.42
CA GLU A 580 10.74 -2.70 51.03
C GLU A 580 10.09 -4.01 50.55
N LYS A 581 10.57 -4.55 49.42
CA LYS A 581 10.19 -5.88 48.96
C LYS A 581 10.73 -6.94 49.92
N LYS A 582 9.86 -7.81 50.45
CA LYS A 582 10.27 -9.04 51.15
C LYS A 582 9.54 -10.27 50.59
N GLU A 583 10.29 -11.35 50.49
CA GLU A 583 9.90 -12.62 49.86
C GLU A 583 9.29 -13.58 50.89
N ALA A 584 8.25 -14.35 50.52
CA ALA A 584 7.83 -15.52 51.32
C ALA A 584 6.92 -16.52 50.55
N PHE A 585 7.54 -17.52 49.91
CA PHE A 585 7.10 -18.93 49.74
C PHE A 585 5.73 -19.31 49.09
N PRO A 586 5.64 -20.50 48.43
CA PRO A 586 4.45 -20.96 47.71
C PRO A 586 3.49 -21.81 48.57
N LYS A 587 2.30 -22.10 48.01
CA LYS A 587 1.40 -23.19 48.46
C LYS A 587 1.14 -24.18 47.32
N GLU A 588 0.99 -25.45 47.66
CA GLU A 588 0.80 -26.55 46.71
C GLU A 588 -0.66 -26.97 46.52
N LYS A 589 -1.01 -27.31 45.26
CA LYS A 589 -1.89 -28.43 44.84
C LYS A 589 -3.40 -28.40 45.20
N PRO A 590 -4.26 -29.25 44.58
CA PRO A 590 -3.98 -30.41 43.71
C PRO A 590 -4.43 -30.32 42.24
N GLU A 591 -4.16 -31.40 41.49
CA GLU A 591 -4.32 -31.54 40.04
C GLU A 591 -5.76 -31.69 39.52
N GLN A 592 -5.95 -31.39 38.22
CA GLN A 592 -6.70 -32.29 37.34
C GLN A 592 -6.04 -32.39 35.94
N GLU A 593 -6.15 -33.58 35.36
CA GLU A 593 -5.23 -34.24 34.43
C GLU A 593 -5.10 -33.64 33.01
N ALA A 594 -3.84 -33.52 32.54
CA ALA A 594 -3.23 -34.07 31.30
C ALA A 594 -3.99 -34.12 29.93
N PRO A 595 -3.27 -34.23 28.77
CA PRO A 595 -1.82 -34.41 28.60
C PRO A 595 -1.13 -33.35 27.72
N LYS A 596 0.21 -33.43 27.68
CA LYS A 596 1.09 -32.90 26.62
C LYS A 596 2.10 -33.98 26.25
N GLU A 597 2.49 -34.06 24.98
CA GLU A 597 3.64 -34.87 24.56
C GLU A 597 4.97 -34.15 24.82
N GLU A 598 6.05 -34.95 24.85
CA GLU A 598 7.36 -34.58 25.35
C GLU A 598 8.32 -34.20 24.21
N VAL A 599 9.23 -33.26 24.48
CA VAL A 599 10.48 -33.09 23.73
C VAL A 599 11.59 -32.81 24.75
N GLU A 600 12.49 -33.77 24.95
CA GLU A 600 13.73 -33.55 25.72
C GLU A 600 14.80 -32.86 24.85
N ASP A 601 15.69 -32.11 25.51
CA ASP A 601 16.87 -31.49 24.92
C ASP A 601 18.11 -31.83 25.75
N GLN A 602 19.12 -32.43 25.11
CA GLN A 602 20.50 -32.55 25.59
C GLN A 602 21.46 -32.64 24.39
N SER A 603 22.71 -32.14 24.40
CA SER A 603 23.31 -30.89 24.90
C SER A 603 24.84 -31.03 24.78
N GLU A 604 25.56 -30.10 24.15
CA GLU A 604 27.00 -29.76 24.43
C GLU A 604 27.44 -28.57 23.54
N LYS A 605 27.56 -27.35 24.07
CA LYS A 605 28.70 -26.75 24.80
C LYS A 605 29.99 -26.53 23.97
N THR A 606 30.33 -25.26 23.70
CA THR A 606 31.60 -24.64 24.15
C THR A 606 31.64 -23.14 23.84
N SER A 607 32.41 -22.40 24.65
CA SER A 607 32.74 -20.95 24.56
C SER A 607 33.68 -20.59 25.73
N PRO A 608 34.34 -19.42 25.75
CA PRO A 608 34.89 -18.61 24.65
C PRO A 608 36.39 -18.28 24.89
N GLU A 609 37.09 -17.63 23.93
CA GLU A 609 38.30 -16.86 24.26
C GLU A 609 38.56 -15.68 23.29
N ASN A 610 39.65 -14.93 23.52
CA ASN A 610 39.61 -13.47 23.46
C ASN A 610 40.32 -12.80 22.26
N MET A 611 39.82 -11.59 21.94
CA MET A 611 40.50 -10.41 21.38
C MET A 611 41.91 -10.55 20.77
N LYS A 612 42.06 -10.11 19.51
CA LYS A 612 43.25 -9.33 19.15
C LYS A 612 42.97 -8.24 18.10
N GLU A 613 43.05 -6.99 18.53
CA GLU A 613 42.95 -5.78 17.71
C GLU A 613 44.27 -5.51 16.97
N SER A 614 44.20 -5.01 15.73
CA SER A 614 45.34 -4.39 15.01
C SER A 614 44.86 -3.38 13.94
N ARG A 615 44.20 -2.34 14.46
CA ARG A 615 44.17 -0.94 13.98
C ARG A 615 45.34 -0.54 13.03
N GLU A 616 45.05 0.01 11.84
CA GLU A 616 45.43 1.38 11.40
C GLU A 616 45.22 1.69 9.89
N ASP A 617 44.40 2.73 9.65
CA ASP A 617 44.60 3.86 8.72
C ASP A 617 44.47 3.82 7.17
N ARG A 618 44.08 5.02 6.68
CA ARG A 618 44.27 5.64 5.34
C ARG A 618 43.36 5.27 4.17
N VAL A 619 42.41 6.18 3.97
CA VAL A 619 41.96 6.66 2.65
C VAL A 619 43.15 6.98 1.73
N VAL A 620 43.19 6.32 0.57
CA VAL A 620 43.77 6.88 -0.67
C VAL A 620 42.79 6.61 -1.80
N ASN A 621 42.48 7.63 -2.59
CA ASN A 621 41.59 7.54 -3.74
C ASN A 621 42.43 7.31 -5.00
N GLU A 622 42.23 6.18 -5.70
CA GLU A 622 42.81 5.97 -7.03
C GLU A 622 41.77 5.40 -8.01
N GLU A 623 41.62 6.09 -9.15
CA GLU A 623 40.87 5.61 -10.29
C GLU A 623 41.63 4.49 -11.02
N LYS A 624 40.95 3.39 -11.36
CA LYS A 624 41.29 2.54 -12.52
C LYS A 624 40.06 1.87 -13.09
N GLU A 625 39.78 2.11 -14.37
CA GLU A 625 38.70 1.49 -15.12
C GLU A 625 38.83 -0.04 -15.20
N LYS A 626 37.69 -0.77 -15.23
CA LYS A 626 37.59 -2.08 -15.93
C LYS A 626 36.15 -2.56 -16.20
N LYS A 627 35.66 -2.24 -17.40
CA LYS A 627 34.89 -3.12 -18.31
C LYS A 627 33.81 -4.03 -17.68
N ILE A 628 32.61 -3.49 -17.45
CA ILE A 628 31.40 -4.33 -17.31
C ILE A 628 31.01 -4.88 -18.70
N LYS A 629 31.06 -6.20 -18.88
CA LYS A 629 30.58 -6.89 -20.09
C LYS A 629 29.06 -7.03 -20.04
N LYS A 630 28.30 -6.18 -20.74
CA LYS A 630 26.86 -6.42 -20.98
C LYS A 630 26.70 -7.71 -21.81
N LYS A 631 26.01 -8.72 -21.27
CA LYS A 631 25.58 -9.91 -22.05
C LYS A 631 24.25 -9.62 -22.73
N THR A 632 24.15 -9.95 -24.02
CA THR A 632 22.96 -9.71 -24.83
C THR A 632 21.84 -10.70 -24.50
N LEU A 633 20.62 -10.20 -24.26
CA LEU A 633 19.41 -11.02 -24.08
C LEU A 633 18.44 -10.82 -25.27
N PHE A 634 18.80 -11.36 -26.44
CA PHE A 634 17.85 -11.60 -27.52
C PHE A 634 18.17 -12.94 -28.20
N GLY A 635 17.29 -13.92 -28.01
CA GLY A 635 17.45 -15.27 -28.54
C GLY A 635 16.13 -15.87 -28.99
N LYS A 636 16.04 -16.16 -30.29
CA LYS A 636 15.03 -17.04 -30.94
C LYS A 636 13.55 -16.59 -30.90
N VAL A 637 13.21 -15.60 -31.72
CA VAL A 637 11.97 -15.65 -32.52
C VAL A 637 12.35 -15.32 -33.97
N GLY A 638 12.06 -16.23 -34.92
CA GLY A 638 12.43 -16.03 -36.33
C GLY A 638 12.76 -17.32 -37.08
N ASN A 639 11.78 -18.21 -37.25
CA ASN A 639 11.97 -19.42 -38.06
C ASN A 639 10.64 -19.99 -38.60
N LEU A 640 9.96 -19.26 -39.49
CA LEU A 640 8.71 -19.72 -40.13
C LEU A 640 8.33 -18.93 -41.40
N LEU A 641 9.11 -19.04 -42.49
CA LEU A 641 8.72 -18.40 -43.79
C LEU A 641 9.43 -18.94 -45.06
N LYS A 642 9.47 -20.27 -45.30
CA LYS A 642 9.86 -20.85 -46.60
C LYS A 642 9.06 -22.08 -47.02
N LYS A 643 7.99 -21.89 -47.80
CA LYS A 643 7.53 -22.78 -48.90
C LYS A 643 6.48 -22.08 -49.76
N LYS A 644 6.75 -21.91 -51.06
CA LYS A 644 5.71 -21.64 -52.09
C LYS A 644 5.08 -23.00 -52.45
N GLY A 645 3.77 -23.18 -52.37
CA GLY A 645 2.82 -22.96 -53.48
C GLY A 645 2.19 -24.31 -53.88
N PRO A 646 1.22 -24.39 -54.83
CA PRO A 646 0.65 -23.32 -55.65
C PRO A 646 -0.89 -23.15 -55.49
N VAL A 647 -1.45 -22.27 -56.34
CA VAL A 647 -2.88 -22.00 -56.57
C VAL A 647 -3.64 -23.21 -57.13
N ASN A 648 -4.85 -23.52 -56.65
CA ASN A 648 -6.06 -23.51 -57.50
C ASN A 648 -7.43 -23.54 -56.78
N GLN A 649 -8.46 -23.23 -57.56
CA GLN A 649 -9.90 -23.12 -57.26
C GLN A 649 -10.54 -24.35 -56.59
N ARG A 650 -11.39 -24.13 -55.58
CA ARG A 650 -12.84 -23.98 -55.80
C ARG A 650 -13.56 -23.33 -54.62
#